data_AF-A0A2G5EWL0-F1
#
_entry.id   AF-A0A2G5EWL0-F1
#
_cell.length_a   1.000
_cell.length_b   1.000
_cell.length_c   1.000
_cell.angle_alpha   90.00
_cell.angle_beta   90.00
_cell.angle_gamma   90.00
#
_symmetry.space_group_name_H-M   'P 1'
#
loop_
_entity.id
_entity.type
_entity.pdbx_description
1 polymer ?
#
loop_
_entity_poly.entity_id
_entity_poly.type
_entity_poly.pdbx_seq_one_letter_code
_entity_poly.pdbx_strand_id
1 'polypeptide(L)'
;MEEENGVELLQRYRRDRRVLLNFLLSGSLIKKVVMPPGAVSLDDVDLDQVSIDHVLSCAKKGGMLELSEAIRDYHDSAAFPATNNTGSTDEFFLVTDPDFSGSPPRRAPPSLPVYTPSPIMSSLSKSQSLHSTQNQELSVDDIDDFEDDDDNEEVDSIRVSRRLTNEANDLALSLPSFATGITDDDLRETAYEILLASAGAAGGLVVPQKEKKKDKKSRLMKKLARSKSDHVVSQSQRAPGLSGLLETMRVQLEISEAMDMRSRQGLLNALVGKVGKRMDTLLVPLELLSCISRTEFSDKKAYLRWQKRQLNMLEEGLINHPAVGFGESGRKANEFRILLLKIEESESLPSSSGELQRTECLRSLREIAVPLAERPVRGDLTGEVCHWADGYHLNVKLYEKLLFSVFDILDEGKLTEEVEEIHELLTSTWKILGISETMHYTCYAWVLFRQFVITGERGLLHHAIEQLKKIPLKEQRGQQERLQLKNLSSKVAVEEGFEDFTFLQSFLIPIQRWAAKRLGDYHLHFAEGSATMKEIVTVAMVTRRLLLEEPQFATQLAIVTDEDQIESYISSSIKNAFAGIAQDVDATADSTHEHPLASLAEETKKLLKKDSTLFLPILSQWDPRATAISASLIHKLYGNKLKPFLDGVEHLTEDAVSVFPAADSLEQYVMALITSTCEEEIVDEYWGWDPISPQQRHGSSIVEVYRIVEETVDQFFALKVPMRPGELNSLFRGIDNAFQVYTNHITDKLGKYSLSLTIKMPFYCNFF
;
A
#
# COMPACT_ATOMS: atom_id res chain seq x y z
N MET A 1 -28.63 35.84 -14.88
CA MET A 1 -29.54 35.70 -16.02
C MET A 1 -29.36 36.91 -16.91
N GLU A 2 -28.50 36.75 -17.92
CA GLU A 2 -28.45 37.48 -19.19
C GLU A 2 -27.43 36.68 -20.00
N GLU A 3 -27.92 35.69 -20.77
CA GLU A 3 -27.14 34.94 -21.75
C GLU A 3 -26.64 35.93 -22.80
N GLU A 4 -25.34 36.23 -22.78
CA GLU A 4 -24.72 37.01 -23.84
C GLU A 4 -24.58 36.10 -25.07
N ASN A 5 -25.38 36.43 -26.06
CA ASN A 5 -25.71 35.62 -27.23
C ASN A 5 -24.44 35.44 -28.09
N GLY A 6 -24.00 34.21 -28.37
CA GLY A 6 -22.80 33.92 -29.18
C GLY A 6 -22.77 34.59 -30.57
N VAL A 7 -23.91 35.13 -30.99
CA VAL A 7 -24.09 36.01 -32.15
C VAL A 7 -23.30 37.33 -32.02
N GLU A 8 -23.20 37.95 -30.83
CA GLU A 8 -22.47 39.21 -30.65
C GLU A 8 -20.96 39.05 -30.78
N LEU A 9 -20.41 37.94 -30.28
CA LEU A 9 -18.99 37.62 -30.39
C LEU A 9 -18.60 37.38 -31.86
N LEU A 10 -19.44 36.64 -32.59
CA LEU A 10 -19.25 36.37 -34.02
C LEU A 10 -19.36 37.65 -34.86
N GLN A 11 -20.23 38.58 -34.47
CA GLN A 11 -20.34 39.90 -35.09
C GLN A 11 -19.11 40.77 -34.84
N ARG A 12 -18.50 40.66 -33.65
CA ARG A 12 -17.26 41.37 -33.31
C ARG A 12 -16.07 40.85 -34.10
N TYR A 13 -15.93 39.52 -34.24
CA TYR A 13 -14.92 38.90 -35.09
C TYR A 13 -15.04 39.33 -36.57
N ARG A 14 -16.27 39.32 -37.12
CA ARG A 14 -16.52 39.83 -38.48
C ARG A 14 -16.13 41.30 -38.62
N ARG A 15 -16.41 42.11 -37.60
CA ARG A 15 -16.04 43.54 -37.59
C ARG A 15 -14.53 43.73 -37.66
N ASP A 16 -13.77 43.02 -36.82
CA ASP A 16 -12.32 43.18 -36.74
C ASP A 16 -11.62 42.65 -38.01
N ARG A 17 -12.13 41.55 -38.58
CA ARG A 17 -11.69 41.03 -39.89
C ARG A 17 -11.91 42.04 -41.02
N ARG A 18 -13.05 42.75 -41.03
CA ARG A 18 -13.33 43.82 -42.00
C ARG A 18 -12.41 45.02 -41.81
N VAL A 19 -12.10 45.38 -40.57
CA VAL A 19 -11.15 46.47 -40.26
C VAL A 19 -9.76 46.14 -40.79
N LEU A 20 -9.30 44.89 -40.61
CA LEU A 20 -8.02 44.43 -41.13
C LEU A 20 -7.97 44.41 -42.66
N LEU A 21 -9.00 43.87 -43.32
CA LEU A 21 -9.10 43.87 -44.78
C LEU A 21 -9.15 45.29 -45.34
N ASN A 22 -9.92 46.19 -44.73
CA ASN A 22 -9.94 47.60 -45.10
C ASN A 22 -8.57 48.26 -44.91
N PHE A 23 -7.85 47.96 -43.83
CA PHE A 23 -6.50 48.47 -43.61
C PHE A 23 -5.52 47.99 -44.71
N LEU A 24 -5.57 46.71 -45.07
CA LEU A 24 -4.73 46.13 -46.13
C LEU A 24 -5.04 46.73 -47.51
N LEU A 25 -6.31 46.92 -47.82
CA LEU A 25 -6.77 47.52 -49.09
C LEU A 25 -6.51 49.04 -49.15
N SER A 26 -6.35 49.68 -47.98
CA SER A 26 -5.98 51.10 -47.84
C SER A 26 -4.46 51.34 -47.81
N GLY A 27 -3.66 50.28 -47.67
CA GLY A 27 -2.19 50.35 -47.67
C GLY A 27 -1.63 50.61 -49.07
N SER A 28 -0.44 51.24 -49.15
CA SER A 28 0.24 51.54 -50.42
C SER A 28 0.83 50.31 -51.15
N LEU A 29 0.57 49.10 -50.64
CA LEU A 29 1.10 47.83 -51.13
C LEU A 29 0.34 47.30 -52.36
N ILE A 30 -0.90 47.77 -52.61
CA ILE A 30 -1.73 47.37 -53.75
C ILE A 30 -1.89 48.56 -54.69
N LYS A 31 -1.50 48.42 -55.96
CA LYS A 31 -1.47 49.54 -56.92
C LYS A 31 -2.86 49.97 -57.41
N LYS A 32 -3.80 49.03 -57.52
CA LYS A 32 -5.16 49.27 -58.00
C LYS A 32 -6.08 48.12 -57.56
N VAL A 33 -7.23 48.44 -57.02
CA VAL A 33 -8.30 47.48 -56.68
C VAL A 33 -9.39 47.59 -57.74
N VAL A 34 -9.81 46.46 -58.31
CA VAL A 34 -10.92 46.38 -59.27
C VAL A 34 -12.11 45.69 -58.62
N MET A 35 -13.22 46.43 -58.65
CA MET A 35 -14.48 46.07 -58.00
C MET A 35 -15.23 45.01 -58.82
N PRO A 36 -16.04 44.15 -58.15
CA PRO A 36 -16.91 43.23 -58.86
C PRO A 36 -17.97 43.94 -59.71
N PRO A 37 -18.49 43.30 -60.78
CA PRO A 37 -19.57 43.88 -61.58
C PRO A 37 -20.80 44.21 -60.70
N GLY A 38 -21.14 45.50 -60.61
CA GLY A 38 -22.25 46.00 -59.78
C GLY A 38 -21.84 46.69 -58.48
N ALA A 39 -20.56 46.66 -58.09
CA ALA A 39 -20.03 47.38 -56.92
C ALA A 39 -19.34 48.69 -57.35
N VAL A 40 -19.64 49.79 -56.67
CA VAL A 40 -19.12 51.14 -56.97
C VAL A 40 -18.08 51.57 -55.91
N SER A 41 -18.19 51.08 -54.68
CA SER A 41 -17.19 51.24 -53.60
C SER A 41 -16.92 49.92 -52.85
N LEU A 42 -15.86 49.89 -52.05
CA LEU A 42 -15.51 48.76 -51.16
C LEU A 42 -16.63 48.41 -50.17
N ASP A 43 -17.51 49.35 -49.85
CA ASP A 43 -18.68 49.13 -48.98
C ASP A 43 -19.77 48.28 -49.66
N ASP A 44 -19.75 48.19 -51.00
CA ASP A 44 -20.67 47.35 -51.79
C ASP A 44 -20.21 45.88 -51.87
N VAL A 45 -19.09 45.53 -51.23
CA VAL A 45 -18.49 44.19 -51.26
C VAL A 45 -18.55 43.55 -49.87
N ASP A 46 -19.07 42.33 -49.80
CA ASP A 46 -19.01 41.53 -48.57
C ASP A 46 -17.58 41.02 -48.34
N LEU A 47 -16.81 41.83 -47.59
CA LEU A 47 -15.43 41.53 -47.24
C LEU A 47 -15.29 40.20 -46.47
N ASP A 48 -16.35 39.70 -45.85
CA ASP A 48 -16.35 38.40 -45.15
C ASP A 48 -16.12 37.23 -46.13
N GLN A 49 -16.39 37.42 -47.41
CA GLN A 49 -16.23 36.41 -48.47
C GLN A 49 -15.03 36.67 -49.37
N VAL A 50 -14.07 37.50 -48.94
CA VAL A 50 -12.85 37.80 -49.70
C VAL A 50 -11.69 36.96 -49.14
N SER A 51 -10.99 36.24 -50.01
CA SER A 51 -9.79 35.45 -49.68
C SER A 51 -8.64 36.38 -49.29
N ILE A 52 -8.18 36.26 -48.04
CA ILE A 52 -7.03 37.02 -47.54
C ILE A 52 -5.76 36.57 -48.26
N ASP A 53 -5.62 35.27 -48.54
CA ASP A 53 -4.47 34.71 -49.25
C ASP A 53 -4.33 35.26 -50.67
N HIS A 54 -5.46 35.44 -51.38
CA HIS A 54 -5.46 36.05 -52.69
C HIS A 54 -5.05 37.54 -52.64
N VAL A 55 -5.56 38.28 -51.65
CA VAL A 55 -5.21 39.70 -51.42
C VAL A 55 -3.72 39.85 -51.12
N LEU A 56 -3.16 38.98 -50.28
CA LEU A 56 -1.74 38.97 -49.92
C LEU A 56 -0.85 38.54 -51.10
N SER A 57 -1.27 37.56 -51.90
CA SER A 57 -0.58 37.16 -53.13
C SER A 57 -0.49 38.30 -54.15
N CYS A 58 -1.56 39.10 -54.26
CA CYS A 58 -1.58 40.29 -55.12
C CYS A 58 -0.70 41.43 -54.58
N ALA A 59 -0.72 41.66 -53.26
CA ALA A 59 0.18 42.61 -52.59
C ALA A 59 1.66 42.22 -52.76
N LYS A 60 1.99 40.94 -52.64
CA LYS A 60 3.34 40.38 -52.84
C LYS A 60 3.85 40.55 -54.28
N LYS A 61 2.96 40.44 -55.27
CA LYS A 61 3.29 40.63 -56.70
C LYS A 61 3.26 42.10 -57.14
N GLY A 62 2.84 43.03 -56.27
CA GLY A 62 2.69 44.46 -56.57
C GLY A 62 1.71 44.73 -57.72
N GLY A 63 0.73 43.84 -57.88
CA GLY A 63 -0.21 43.79 -59.02
C GLY A 63 -1.53 44.51 -58.77
N MET A 64 -2.43 44.43 -59.75
CA MET A 64 -3.83 44.83 -59.60
C MET A 64 -4.58 43.72 -58.87
N LEU A 65 -5.40 44.07 -57.87
CA LEU A 65 -6.25 43.13 -57.14
C LEU A 65 -7.65 43.14 -57.75
N GLU A 66 -8.11 42.02 -58.29
CA GLU A 66 -9.51 41.84 -58.71
C GLU A 66 -10.30 41.16 -57.59
N LEU A 67 -11.21 41.91 -56.95
CA LEU A 67 -11.98 41.38 -55.81
C LEU A 67 -12.91 40.23 -56.22
N SER A 68 -13.36 40.18 -57.47
CA SER A 68 -14.13 39.05 -58.01
C SER A 68 -13.36 37.73 -58.00
N GLU A 69 -12.04 37.79 -58.20
CA GLU A 69 -11.19 36.62 -58.15
C GLU A 69 -10.88 36.22 -56.71
N ALA A 70 -10.66 37.20 -55.82
CA ALA A 70 -10.48 36.94 -54.39
C ALA A 70 -11.74 36.33 -53.73
N ILE A 71 -12.93 36.70 -54.18
CA ILE A 71 -14.19 36.10 -53.69
C ILE A 71 -14.36 34.68 -54.23
N ARG A 72 -14.03 34.46 -55.51
CA ARG A 72 -14.07 33.11 -56.10
C ARG A 72 -13.09 32.17 -55.39
N ASP A 73 -11.87 32.62 -55.14
CA ASP A 73 -10.82 31.86 -54.45
C ASP A 73 -11.20 31.50 -53.00
N TYR A 74 -11.92 32.39 -52.31
CA TYR A 74 -12.48 32.11 -50.97
C TYR A 74 -13.47 30.93 -50.99
N HIS A 75 -14.34 30.88 -51.99
CA HIS A 75 -15.30 29.78 -52.14
C HIS A 75 -14.67 28.49 -52.68
N ASP A 76 -13.65 28.61 -53.54
CA ASP A 76 -12.92 27.46 -54.10
C ASP A 76 -12.02 26.77 -53.05
N SER A 77 -11.42 27.53 -52.13
CA SER A 77 -10.59 27.02 -51.03
C SER A 77 -11.41 26.46 -49.86
N ALA A 78 -12.65 26.92 -49.65
CA ALA A 78 -13.55 26.38 -48.63
C ALA A 78 -13.95 24.91 -48.86
N ALA A 79 -13.71 24.36 -50.06
CA ALA A 79 -14.10 23.00 -50.45
C ALA A 79 -13.00 21.93 -50.24
N PHE A 80 -11.76 22.30 -49.89
CA PHE A 80 -10.64 21.36 -49.75
C PHE A 80 -9.71 21.71 -48.57
N PRO A 81 -9.17 20.72 -47.82
CA PRO A 81 -8.15 20.98 -46.81
C PRO A 81 -6.85 21.51 -47.44
N ALA A 82 -6.22 22.48 -46.78
CA ALA A 82 -5.03 23.18 -47.27
C ALA A 82 -3.86 22.22 -47.52
N THR A 83 -3.37 22.16 -48.77
CA THR A 83 -2.13 21.44 -49.13
C THR A 83 -1.13 22.46 -49.67
N ASN A 84 -0.05 22.71 -48.91
CA ASN A 84 1.05 23.56 -49.36
C ASN A 84 2.01 22.75 -50.24
N ASN A 85 1.91 22.94 -51.55
CA ASN A 85 2.85 22.42 -52.54
C ASN A 85 3.94 23.46 -52.82
N THR A 86 4.93 23.58 -51.93
CA THR A 86 6.20 24.24 -52.23
C THR A 86 7.34 23.43 -51.59
N GLY A 87 8.25 22.94 -52.44
CA GLY A 87 9.30 22.01 -52.05
C GLY A 87 10.35 22.59 -51.11
N SER A 88 10.69 21.77 -50.11
CA SER A 88 11.95 21.63 -49.36
C SER A 88 12.94 22.80 -49.39
N THR A 89 13.06 23.48 -48.24
CA THR A 89 14.32 23.70 -47.49
C THR A 89 13.94 24.28 -46.11
N ASP A 90 14.39 23.62 -45.04
CA ASP A 90 14.41 24.03 -43.62
C ASP A 90 13.31 24.99 -43.14
N GLU A 91 12.14 24.42 -42.81
CA GLU A 91 11.11 25.13 -42.04
C GLU A 91 11.37 24.91 -40.54
N PHE A 92 11.75 25.98 -39.83
CA PHE A 92 11.68 26.03 -38.38
C PHE A 92 10.29 26.54 -37.97
N PHE A 93 9.55 25.73 -37.24
CA PHE A 93 8.30 26.14 -36.60
C PHE A 93 8.66 26.91 -35.33
N LEU A 94 8.56 28.24 -35.37
CA LEU A 94 8.53 29.06 -34.15
C LEU A 94 7.13 28.93 -33.56
N VAL A 95 7.00 28.02 -32.59
CA VAL A 95 5.88 27.97 -31.66
C VAL A 95 6.20 28.97 -30.57
N THR A 96 5.45 30.06 -30.52
CA THR A 96 5.53 31.02 -29.44
C THR A 96 4.20 31.00 -28.71
N ASP A 97 4.21 30.42 -27.50
CA ASP A 97 2.97 30.13 -26.77
C ASP A 97 2.74 30.99 -25.51
N PRO A 98 1.78 31.94 -25.53
CA PRO A 98 0.96 32.37 -24.38
C PRO A 98 1.43 33.23 -23.16
N ASP A 99 2.33 32.75 -22.28
CA ASP A 99 2.10 32.85 -20.83
C ASP A 99 3.06 33.67 -19.87
N PHE A 100 4.16 34.35 -20.28
CA PHE A 100 4.78 35.41 -19.45
C PHE A 100 5.09 36.77 -20.10
N SER A 101 4.43 37.81 -19.61
CA SER A 101 4.96 39.16 -19.65
C SER A 101 4.42 39.81 -18.41
N GLY A 102 5.35 40.12 -17.52
CA GLY A 102 5.11 40.97 -16.38
C GLY A 102 4.70 42.40 -16.78
N SER A 103 4.69 43.26 -15.77
CA SER A 103 4.07 44.59 -15.84
C SER A 103 4.69 45.51 -16.91
N PRO A 104 3.88 46.39 -17.54
CA PRO A 104 4.31 47.18 -18.69
C PRO A 104 5.38 48.25 -18.34
N PRO A 105 6.37 48.52 -19.22
CA PRO A 105 7.17 49.74 -19.15
C PRO A 105 6.29 50.96 -19.47
N ARG A 106 6.23 51.93 -18.57
CA ARG A 106 5.45 53.18 -18.71
C ARG A 106 6.09 54.23 -19.65
N ARG A 107 6.67 53.83 -20.77
CA ARG A 107 7.31 54.77 -21.71
C ARG A 107 6.78 54.63 -23.13
N ALA A 108 6.46 55.77 -23.72
CA ALA A 108 6.13 55.87 -25.13
C ALA A 108 7.36 55.51 -26.01
N PRO A 109 7.15 54.93 -27.20
CA PRO A 109 8.22 54.58 -28.13
C PRO A 109 8.97 55.82 -28.62
N PRO A 110 10.29 55.76 -28.85
CA PRO A 110 11.05 56.88 -29.39
C PRO A 110 10.79 57.08 -30.89
N SER A 111 10.82 58.33 -31.34
CA SER A 111 10.74 58.70 -32.75
C SER A 111 12.02 58.32 -33.50
N LEU A 112 11.87 57.86 -34.74
CA LEU A 112 12.94 57.43 -35.63
C LEU A 112 13.96 58.55 -35.90
N PRO A 113 15.27 58.33 -35.65
CA PRO A 113 16.32 59.20 -36.16
C PRO A 113 16.71 58.81 -37.59
N VAL A 114 16.83 59.84 -38.42
CA VAL A 114 17.39 59.82 -39.78
C VAL A 114 18.84 59.33 -39.75
N TYR A 115 19.19 58.47 -40.71
CA TYR A 115 20.52 57.91 -40.94
C TYR A 115 21.61 58.97 -41.17
N THR A 116 22.73 58.84 -40.47
CA THR A 116 24.08 59.22 -40.97
C THR A 116 25.14 58.21 -40.46
N PRO A 117 26.27 58.00 -41.17
CA PRO A 117 27.14 56.83 -40.98
C PRO A 117 28.22 56.98 -39.87
N SER A 118 28.75 55.83 -39.47
CA SER A 118 29.61 55.47 -38.31
C SER A 118 30.95 56.23 -38.10
N PRO A 119 31.64 56.03 -36.94
CA PRO A 119 32.77 55.06 -36.93
C PRO A 119 33.07 54.29 -35.60
N ILE A 120 33.48 53.01 -35.78
CA ILE A 120 34.61 52.23 -35.19
C ILE A 120 35.04 52.42 -33.69
N MET A 121 35.05 51.32 -32.90
CA MET A 121 36.22 50.66 -32.22
C MET A 121 35.91 49.84 -30.94
N SER A 122 36.50 48.62 -30.85
CA SER A 122 37.11 47.87 -29.70
C SER A 122 36.42 47.86 -28.31
N SER A 123 36.36 46.82 -27.47
CA SER A 123 37.08 45.53 -27.31
C SER A 123 36.66 44.84 -25.99
N LEU A 124 36.80 43.50 -25.94
CA LEU A 124 37.26 42.66 -24.81
C LEU A 124 36.47 42.54 -23.48
N SER A 125 35.96 41.33 -23.26
CA SER A 125 36.26 40.39 -22.15
C SER A 125 36.07 40.81 -20.67
N LYS A 126 35.31 40.02 -19.91
CA LYS A 126 35.83 39.22 -18.77
C LYS A 126 34.77 38.34 -18.09
N SER A 127 35.15 37.09 -17.93
CA SER A 127 34.69 36.05 -16.99
C SER A 127 35.02 36.35 -15.53
N GLN A 128 34.20 35.86 -14.58
CA GLN A 128 34.48 35.44 -13.18
C GLN A 128 33.12 35.11 -12.52
N SER A 129 32.78 33.90 -12.06
CA SER A 129 33.34 32.94 -11.09
C SER A 129 33.17 33.31 -9.59
N LEU A 130 32.30 32.52 -8.94
CA LEU A 130 32.36 31.95 -7.57
C LEU A 130 31.97 32.74 -6.29
N HIS A 131 31.02 32.11 -5.57
CA HIS A 131 30.82 31.93 -4.12
C HIS A 131 30.15 33.00 -3.21
N SER A 132 28.98 32.57 -2.68
CA SER A 132 28.55 32.45 -1.26
C SER A 132 28.33 33.70 -0.38
N THR A 133 27.12 33.88 0.18
CA THR A 133 26.80 33.58 1.61
C THR A 133 25.33 33.86 1.99
N GLN A 134 24.72 32.87 2.69
CA GLN A 134 23.73 32.93 3.81
C GLN A 134 22.39 33.67 3.64
N ASN A 135 21.26 33.26 4.22
CA ASN A 135 20.75 32.06 4.92
C ASN A 135 19.28 32.40 5.24
N GLN A 136 18.31 31.50 5.00
CA GLN A 136 17.24 31.27 5.96
C GLN A 136 16.65 29.87 5.76
N GLU A 137 16.83 29.06 6.81
CA GLU A 137 16.62 27.62 6.90
C GLU A 137 15.12 27.24 6.94
N LEU A 138 14.80 26.07 6.38
CA LEU A 138 13.76 25.18 6.88
C LEU A 138 14.38 23.79 7.06
N SER A 139 14.17 23.22 8.23
CA SER A 139 14.90 22.13 8.87
C SER A 139 14.69 20.75 8.25
N VAL A 140 15.79 19.99 8.20
CA VAL A 140 15.89 18.55 7.89
C VAL A 140 16.39 17.86 9.17
N ASP A 141 15.56 16.96 9.71
CA ASP A 141 15.84 15.89 10.68
C ASP A 141 14.62 14.95 10.46
N ASP A 142 14.67 13.72 9.95
CA ASP A 142 15.53 12.59 10.25
C ASP A 142 15.88 11.79 8.97
N ILE A 143 17.10 11.94 8.46
CA ILE A 143 17.72 10.92 7.60
C ILE A 143 19.14 10.78 8.11
N ASP A 144 19.35 9.80 8.99
CA ASP A 144 20.68 9.26 9.22
C ASP A 144 20.63 7.74 9.42
N ASP A 145 21.72 7.14 8.96
CA ASP A 145 22.22 5.77 9.13
C ASP A 145 21.74 4.69 8.15
N PHE A 146 22.42 4.60 7.00
CA PHE A 146 22.67 3.33 6.34
C PHE A 146 24.16 3.19 6.02
N GLU A 147 24.80 2.25 6.72
CA GLU A 147 26.17 1.81 6.48
C GLU A 147 26.25 0.99 5.17
N ASP A 148 27.28 1.28 4.39
CA ASP A 148 27.73 0.52 3.22
C ASP A 148 28.13 -0.92 3.63
N ASP A 149 27.69 -1.92 2.88
CA ASP A 149 28.43 -3.18 2.78
C ASP A 149 28.10 -3.90 1.47
N ASP A 150 29.04 -3.78 0.54
CA ASP A 150 29.15 -4.55 -0.69
C ASP A 150 29.60 -5.99 -0.39
N ASP A 151 29.37 -6.88 -1.35
CA ASP A 151 29.87 -8.26 -1.50
C ASP A 151 29.01 -9.47 -1.04
N ASN A 152 28.58 -10.20 -2.08
CA ASN A 152 28.55 -11.66 -2.27
C ASN A 152 27.25 -12.45 -2.03
N GLU A 153 26.73 -12.96 -3.16
CA GLU A 153 25.49 -13.74 -3.41
C GLU A 153 25.25 -15.00 -2.55
N GLU A 154 26.20 -15.44 -1.71
CA GLU A 154 25.99 -16.57 -0.77
C GLU A 154 25.39 -16.10 0.57
N VAL A 155 25.42 -14.79 0.84
CA VAL A 155 24.91 -14.15 2.06
C VAL A 155 23.39 -13.87 1.98
N ASP A 156 22.81 -13.87 0.78
CA ASP A 156 21.40 -13.52 0.55
C ASP A 156 20.41 -14.55 1.09
N SER A 157 20.70 -15.85 1.00
CA SER A 157 19.80 -16.87 1.58
C SER A 157 19.71 -16.76 3.12
N ILE A 158 20.83 -16.44 3.78
CA ILE A 158 20.92 -16.26 5.23
C ILE A 158 20.37 -14.88 5.64
N ARG A 159 20.56 -13.83 4.83
CA ARG A 159 19.97 -12.49 5.03
C ARG A 159 18.45 -12.53 4.82
N VAL A 160 17.95 -13.23 3.81
CA VAL A 160 16.51 -13.44 3.56
C VAL A 160 15.88 -14.27 4.67
N SER A 161 16.51 -15.37 5.11
CA SER A 161 16.02 -16.14 6.27
C SER A 161 15.99 -15.30 7.56
N ARG A 162 17.03 -14.49 7.83
CA ARG A 162 17.04 -13.55 8.96
C ARG A 162 16.02 -12.42 8.81
N ARG A 163 15.80 -11.88 7.61
CA ARG A 163 14.77 -10.87 7.31
C ARG A 163 13.36 -11.43 7.50
N LEU A 164 13.04 -12.61 6.97
CA LEU A 164 11.76 -13.30 7.17
C LEU A 164 11.51 -13.63 8.65
N THR A 165 12.56 -14.02 9.38
CA THR A 165 12.48 -14.27 10.84
C THR A 165 12.23 -12.97 11.63
N ASN A 166 12.85 -11.86 11.23
CA ASN A 166 12.60 -10.55 11.84
C ASN A 166 11.20 -10.03 11.51
N GLU A 167 10.69 -10.27 10.30
CA GLU A 167 9.33 -9.88 9.90
C GLU A 167 8.25 -10.73 10.56
N ALA A 168 8.54 -11.98 10.92
CA ALA A 168 7.65 -12.79 11.75
C ALA A 168 7.57 -12.28 13.21
N ASN A 169 8.58 -11.53 13.67
CA ASN A 169 8.54 -10.85 14.97
C ASN A 169 7.64 -9.61 14.93
N ASP A 170 7.51 -8.93 13.78
CA ASP A 170 6.54 -7.84 13.58
C ASP A 170 5.07 -8.34 13.75
N LEU A 171 4.85 -9.66 13.67
CA LEU A 171 3.55 -10.31 13.89
C LEU A 171 3.30 -10.76 15.34
N ALA A 172 4.15 -10.39 16.29
CA ALA A 172 3.95 -10.73 17.70
C ALA A 172 2.55 -10.29 18.19
N LEU A 173 1.85 -11.20 18.86
CA LEU A 173 0.52 -10.93 19.42
C LEU A 173 0.60 -9.87 20.51
N SER A 174 -0.39 -8.98 20.55
CA SER A 174 -0.55 -7.98 21.63
C SER A 174 -1.11 -8.62 22.91
N LEU A 175 -0.42 -9.63 23.44
CA LEU A 175 -0.75 -10.32 24.69
C LEU A 175 0.33 -10.07 25.74
N PRO A 176 0.00 -10.10 27.04
CA PRO A 176 0.99 -9.88 28.09
C PRO A 176 2.01 -11.02 28.14
N SER A 177 3.24 -10.72 28.55
CA SER A 177 4.25 -11.73 28.84
C SER A 177 3.92 -12.49 30.12
N PHE A 178 4.17 -13.80 30.14
CA PHE A 178 4.01 -14.63 31.35
C PHE A 178 5.01 -14.25 32.44
N ALA A 179 4.56 -14.10 33.68
CA ALA A 179 5.39 -13.69 34.82
C ALA A 179 6.30 -14.81 35.34
N THR A 180 5.92 -16.07 35.15
CA THR A 180 6.63 -17.28 35.60
C THR A 180 7.72 -17.75 34.62
N GLY A 181 7.84 -17.10 33.45
CA GLY A 181 8.82 -17.45 32.43
C GLY A 181 8.55 -18.77 31.69
N ILE A 182 7.27 -19.09 31.47
CA ILE A 182 6.85 -20.25 30.65
C ILE A 182 7.52 -20.19 29.27
N THR A 183 8.12 -21.30 28.86
CA THR A 183 8.76 -21.44 27.55
C THR A 183 7.80 -21.96 26.47
N ASP A 184 8.24 -21.90 25.21
CA ASP A 184 7.47 -22.44 24.08
C ASP A 184 7.26 -23.95 24.18
N ASP A 185 8.30 -24.67 24.62
CA ASP A 185 8.26 -26.11 24.91
C ASP A 185 7.23 -26.42 26.01
N ASP A 186 7.21 -25.61 27.08
CA ASP A 186 6.26 -25.78 28.17
C ASP A 186 4.81 -25.65 27.68
N LEU A 187 4.54 -24.68 26.79
CA LEU A 187 3.23 -24.49 26.16
C LEU A 187 2.88 -25.67 25.26
N ARG A 188 3.77 -26.08 24.35
CA ARG A 188 3.53 -27.23 23.45
C ARG A 188 3.23 -28.51 24.21
N GLU A 189 4.05 -28.80 25.22
CA GLU A 189 3.90 -29.99 26.06
C GLU A 189 2.58 -29.96 26.86
N THR A 190 2.20 -28.81 27.41
CA THR A 190 0.94 -28.66 28.16
C THR A 190 -0.28 -28.71 27.22
N ALA A 191 -0.18 -28.14 26.02
CA ALA A 191 -1.22 -28.18 25.00
C ALA A 191 -1.54 -29.63 24.60
N TYR A 192 -0.52 -30.46 24.42
CA TYR A 192 -0.69 -31.89 24.17
C TYR A 192 -1.38 -32.61 25.35
N GLU A 193 -1.03 -32.28 26.59
CA GLU A 193 -1.69 -32.85 27.78
C GLU A 193 -3.19 -32.51 27.83
N ILE A 194 -3.56 -31.29 27.45
CA ILE A 194 -4.96 -30.85 27.32
C ILE A 194 -5.67 -31.61 26.20
N LEU A 195 -5.02 -31.78 25.04
CA LEU A 195 -5.55 -32.57 23.92
C LEU A 195 -5.84 -34.01 24.34
N LEU A 196 -4.91 -34.65 25.07
CA LEU A 196 -5.10 -36.00 25.60
C LEU A 196 -6.26 -36.08 26.59
N ALA A 197 -6.37 -35.09 27.48
CA ALA A 197 -7.47 -35.00 28.43
C ALA A 197 -8.82 -34.85 27.71
N SER A 198 -8.90 -34.04 26.65
CA SER A 198 -10.09 -33.90 25.82
C SER A 198 -10.44 -35.18 25.05
N ALA A 199 -9.44 -35.84 24.45
CA ALA A 199 -9.64 -37.02 23.61
C ALA A 199 -9.95 -38.30 24.39
N GLY A 200 -9.69 -38.34 25.69
CA GLY A 200 -9.73 -39.61 26.41
C GLY A 200 -11.13 -40.19 26.65
N ALA A 201 -12.20 -39.39 26.60
CA ALA A 201 -13.58 -39.93 26.55
C ALA A 201 -13.84 -40.74 25.27
N ALA A 202 -13.13 -40.44 24.18
CA ALA A 202 -13.17 -41.17 22.91
C ALA A 202 -12.12 -42.30 22.83
N GLY A 203 -11.53 -42.70 23.97
CA GLY A 203 -10.47 -43.73 24.01
C GLY A 203 -9.07 -43.20 23.72
N GLY A 204 -8.88 -41.88 23.66
CA GLY A 204 -7.60 -41.23 23.41
C GLY A 204 -6.53 -41.42 24.50
N LEU A 205 -6.81 -42.15 25.59
CA LEU A 205 -5.83 -42.48 26.65
C LEU A 205 -5.31 -43.92 26.59
N VAL A 206 -5.70 -44.72 25.59
CA VAL A 206 -5.13 -46.07 25.42
C VAL A 206 -3.61 -45.93 25.25
N VAL A 207 -2.87 -46.54 26.18
CA VAL A 207 -1.41 -46.50 26.19
C VAL A 207 -0.91 -47.46 25.11
N PRO A 208 -0.09 -47.00 24.13
CA PRO A 208 0.53 -47.89 23.16
C PRO A 208 1.32 -48.99 23.88
N GLN A 209 1.02 -50.26 23.61
CA GLN A 209 1.82 -51.33 24.18
C GLN A 209 3.22 -51.28 23.56
N LYS A 210 4.26 -51.16 24.38
CA LYS A 210 5.64 -51.43 23.96
C LYS A 210 5.68 -52.81 23.32
N GLU A 211 5.71 -52.88 21.99
CA GLU A 211 6.12 -54.11 21.32
C GLU A 211 7.48 -54.48 21.89
N LYS A 212 7.55 -55.65 22.53
CA LYS A 212 8.80 -56.18 23.08
C LYS A 212 9.82 -56.21 21.96
N LYS A 213 10.77 -55.28 22.03
CA LYS A 213 11.96 -55.18 21.20
C LYS A 213 12.56 -56.59 21.07
N LYS A 214 12.30 -57.24 19.94
CA LYS A 214 12.95 -58.51 19.61
C LYS A 214 14.39 -58.17 19.30
N ASP A 215 15.27 -58.48 20.25
CA ASP A 215 16.72 -58.35 20.12
C ASP A 215 17.20 -58.83 18.74
N LYS A 216 17.57 -57.88 17.88
CA LYS A 216 18.52 -58.14 16.79
C LYS A 216 19.52 -56.99 16.74
N LYS A 217 20.63 -57.25 17.45
CA LYS A 217 21.93 -56.62 17.31
C LYS A 217 22.25 -56.23 15.85
N SER A 218 22.78 -55.01 15.74
CA SER A 218 23.81 -54.55 14.80
C SER A 218 23.53 -54.67 13.30
N ARG A 219 23.34 -53.51 12.66
CA ARG A 219 24.06 -53.10 11.44
C ARG A 219 23.85 -51.60 11.19
N LEU A 220 24.49 -50.79 12.05
CA LEU A 220 24.84 -49.42 11.70
C LEU A 220 26.09 -49.48 10.81
N MET A 221 26.16 -48.60 9.81
CA MET A 221 27.27 -48.39 8.85
C MET A 221 27.29 -49.29 7.60
N LYS A 222 26.54 -48.88 6.57
CA LYS A 222 27.01 -48.75 5.17
C LYS A 222 25.86 -48.31 4.26
N LYS A 223 25.85 -47.03 3.88
CA LYS A 223 25.89 -46.57 2.47
C LYS A 223 25.57 -45.07 2.38
N LEU A 224 26.63 -44.28 2.51
CA LEU A 224 26.79 -43.05 1.73
C LEU A 224 26.95 -43.51 0.26
N ALA A 225 25.90 -43.41 -0.55
CA ALA A 225 26.00 -43.55 -2.00
C ALA A 225 24.76 -42.91 -2.66
N ARG A 226 24.99 -41.82 -3.38
CA ARG A 226 24.07 -41.21 -4.36
C ARG A 226 23.48 -42.26 -5.30
N SER A 227 22.15 -42.26 -5.50
CA SER A 227 21.55 -42.33 -6.84
C SER A 227 20.09 -41.86 -6.83
N LYS A 228 19.71 -41.20 -7.93
CA LYS A 228 18.37 -40.74 -8.30
C LYS A 228 17.36 -41.89 -8.43
N SER A 229 16.07 -41.51 -8.35
CA SER A 229 14.82 -42.21 -8.73
C SER A 229 14.49 -43.52 -8.02
N ASP A 230 13.54 -43.49 -7.08
CA ASP A 230 12.15 -43.96 -7.30
C ASP A 230 11.35 -43.91 -5.99
N HIS A 231 10.07 -43.60 -6.10
CA HIS A 231 9.07 -43.61 -5.02
C HIS A 231 9.08 -44.95 -4.27
N VAL A 232 9.62 -44.98 -3.05
CA VAL A 232 9.25 -45.95 -2.02
C VAL A 232 9.19 -45.23 -0.68
N VAL A 233 8.00 -44.73 -0.36
CA VAL A 233 7.67 -44.24 0.99
C VAL A 233 7.83 -45.42 1.95
N SER A 234 8.67 -45.22 2.96
CA SER A 234 8.80 -46.14 4.09
C SER A 234 7.56 -45.98 4.97
N GLN A 235 6.48 -46.67 4.61
CA GLN A 235 5.23 -46.71 5.35
C GLN A 235 5.44 -47.48 6.67
N SER A 236 5.91 -46.76 7.69
CA SER A 236 5.75 -47.17 9.09
C SER A 236 4.25 -47.30 9.34
N GLN A 237 3.83 -48.43 9.93
CA GLN A 237 2.44 -48.80 10.17
C GLN A 237 1.69 -47.70 10.95
N ARG A 238 0.94 -46.82 10.26
CA ARG A 238 0.00 -45.88 10.90
C ARG A 238 -1.17 -46.68 11.48
N ALA A 239 -1.40 -46.60 12.79
CA ALA A 239 -2.60 -47.13 13.40
C ALA A 239 -3.82 -46.37 12.85
N PRO A 240 -4.90 -47.00 12.36
CA PRO A 240 -6.06 -46.29 11.82
C PRO A 240 -6.88 -45.61 12.95
N GLY A 241 -7.51 -44.47 12.62
CA GLY A 241 -8.43 -43.75 13.52
C GLY A 241 -7.75 -42.83 14.55
N LEU A 242 -8.45 -42.53 15.65
CA LEU A 242 -8.01 -41.58 16.69
C LEU A 242 -6.60 -41.87 17.25
N SER A 243 -6.23 -43.15 17.39
CA SER A 243 -4.89 -43.52 17.88
C SER A 243 -3.79 -43.12 16.90
N GLY A 244 -4.03 -43.22 15.59
CA GLY A 244 -3.09 -42.75 14.58
C GLY A 244 -3.00 -41.23 14.56
N LEU A 245 -4.14 -40.56 14.64
CA LEU A 245 -4.21 -39.10 14.68
C LEU A 245 -3.48 -38.53 15.90
N LEU A 246 -3.65 -39.12 17.10
CA LEU A 246 -2.92 -38.71 18.30
C LEU A 246 -1.42 -38.96 18.22
N GLU A 247 -1.00 -39.97 17.45
CA GLU A 247 0.42 -40.23 17.16
C GLU A 247 0.97 -39.20 16.14
N THR A 248 0.19 -38.83 15.13
CA THR A 248 0.51 -37.71 14.23
C THR A 248 0.66 -36.42 15.04
N MET A 249 -0.31 -36.09 15.88
CA MET A 249 -0.26 -34.91 16.77
C MET A 249 0.94 -34.94 17.72
N ARG A 250 1.30 -36.12 18.25
CA ARG A 250 2.49 -36.29 19.09
C ARG A 250 3.76 -35.90 18.34
N VAL A 251 3.89 -36.38 17.10
CA VAL A 251 5.05 -36.10 16.24
C VAL A 251 5.05 -34.62 15.86
N GLN A 252 3.91 -34.09 15.42
CA GLN A 252 3.73 -32.68 15.04
C GLN A 252 4.04 -31.68 16.15
N LEU A 253 3.68 -32.02 17.38
CA LEU A 253 4.00 -31.21 18.57
C LEU A 253 5.35 -31.59 19.19
N GLU A 254 6.17 -32.40 18.52
CA GLU A 254 7.50 -32.86 18.96
C GLU A 254 7.51 -33.44 20.39
N ILE A 255 6.45 -34.14 20.77
CA ILE A 255 6.30 -34.72 22.11
C ILE A 255 7.03 -36.06 22.17
N SER A 256 7.89 -36.25 23.16
CA SER A 256 8.59 -37.53 23.32
C SER A 256 7.64 -38.69 23.68
N GLU A 257 7.90 -39.90 23.17
CA GLU A 257 7.13 -41.12 23.50
C GLU A 257 7.10 -41.38 25.01
N ALA A 258 8.20 -41.09 25.71
CA ALA A 258 8.29 -41.24 27.16
C ALA A 258 7.40 -40.23 27.90
N MET A 259 7.21 -39.02 27.36
CA MET A 259 6.25 -38.06 27.91
C MET A 259 4.82 -38.49 27.64
N ASP A 260 4.49 -38.84 26.38
CA ASP A 260 3.16 -39.28 25.99
C ASP A 260 2.64 -40.44 26.87
N MET A 261 3.44 -41.50 27.04
CA MET A 261 3.08 -42.62 27.92
C MET A 261 2.82 -42.18 29.37
N ARG A 262 3.63 -41.27 29.91
CA ARG A 262 3.48 -40.76 31.28
C ARG A 262 2.24 -39.90 31.43
N SER A 263 1.98 -38.99 30.50
CA SER A 263 0.81 -38.12 30.52
C SER A 263 -0.48 -38.95 30.38
N ARG A 264 -0.52 -39.95 29.49
CA ARG A 264 -1.65 -40.89 29.37
C ARG A 264 -1.90 -41.65 30.67
N GLN A 265 -0.85 -42.23 31.27
CA GLN A 265 -0.98 -43.00 32.52
C GLN A 265 -1.38 -42.10 33.69
N GLY A 266 -0.81 -40.90 33.80
CA GLY A 266 -1.13 -39.91 34.81
C GLY A 266 -2.60 -39.47 34.74
N LEU A 267 -3.11 -39.21 33.53
CA LEU A 267 -4.53 -38.88 33.32
C LEU A 267 -5.45 -40.06 33.63
N LEU A 268 -5.08 -41.29 33.26
CA LEU A 268 -5.84 -42.49 33.63
C LEU A 268 -5.91 -42.67 35.16
N ASN A 269 -4.80 -42.46 35.86
CA ASN A 269 -4.74 -42.51 37.32
C ASN A 269 -5.61 -41.42 37.96
N ALA A 270 -5.66 -40.22 37.37
CA ALA A 270 -6.49 -39.11 37.85
C ALA A 270 -8.00 -39.38 37.76
N LEU A 271 -8.41 -40.32 36.88
CA LEU A 271 -9.80 -40.75 36.71
C LEU A 271 -10.20 -41.89 37.64
N VAL A 272 -9.23 -42.54 38.31
CA VAL A 272 -9.51 -43.63 39.26
C VAL A 272 -10.39 -43.09 40.39
N GLY A 273 -11.60 -43.66 40.53
CA GLY A 273 -12.58 -43.22 41.53
C GLY A 273 -13.46 -42.03 41.11
N LYS A 274 -13.28 -41.46 39.91
CA LYS A 274 -14.10 -40.37 39.34
C LYS A 274 -15.03 -40.85 38.21
N VAL A 275 -15.53 -42.08 38.32
CA VAL A 275 -16.38 -42.72 37.29
C VAL A 275 -17.61 -41.86 36.99
N GLY A 276 -17.78 -41.46 35.71
CA GLY A 276 -18.88 -40.62 35.25
C GLY A 276 -18.64 -39.12 35.30
N LYS A 277 -17.52 -38.63 35.90
CA LYS A 277 -17.10 -37.23 35.75
C LYS A 277 -16.48 -37.03 34.37
N ARG A 278 -16.90 -35.97 33.68
CA ARG A 278 -16.32 -35.60 32.39
C ARG A 278 -14.90 -35.07 32.56
N MET A 279 -14.01 -35.37 31.61
CA MET A 279 -12.62 -34.92 31.66
C MET A 279 -12.46 -33.40 31.58
N ASP A 280 -13.44 -32.72 31.00
CA ASP A 280 -13.52 -31.26 30.90
C ASP A 280 -13.71 -30.55 32.26
N THR A 281 -13.76 -31.31 33.37
CA THR A 281 -13.77 -30.81 34.75
C THR A 281 -12.43 -30.95 35.47
N LEU A 282 -11.41 -31.52 34.81
CA LEU A 282 -10.10 -31.73 35.42
C LEU A 282 -9.20 -30.51 35.24
N LEU A 283 -8.62 -30.05 36.35
CA LEU A 283 -7.47 -29.14 36.30
C LEU A 283 -6.21 -29.94 35.96
N VAL A 284 -5.98 -30.17 34.66
CA VAL A 284 -4.97 -31.08 34.12
C VAL A 284 -3.62 -30.98 34.83
N PRO A 285 -3.01 -29.77 35.02
CA PRO A 285 -1.70 -29.71 35.65
C PRO A 285 -1.67 -30.18 37.11
N LEU A 286 -2.73 -29.90 37.86
CA LEU A 286 -2.86 -30.35 39.26
C LEU A 286 -3.07 -31.86 39.35
N GLU A 287 -3.85 -32.43 38.43
CA GLU A 287 -4.08 -33.87 38.38
C GLU A 287 -2.81 -34.64 38.04
N LEU A 288 -2.04 -34.16 37.06
CA LEU A 288 -0.75 -34.74 36.70
C LEU A 288 0.26 -34.64 37.86
N LEU A 289 0.34 -33.50 38.54
CA LEU A 289 1.18 -33.32 39.74
C LEU A 289 0.83 -34.29 40.88
N SER A 290 -0.45 -34.67 40.99
CA SER A 290 -0.97 -35.58 42.01
C SER A 290 -0.74 -37.05 41.67
N CYS A 291 -0.73 -37.40 40.38
CA CYS A 291 -0.78 -38.79 39.93
C CYS A 291 0.53 -39.34 39.36
N ILE A 292 1.46 -38.46 38.96
CA ILE A 292 2.76 -38.85 38.42
C ILE A 292 3.82 -38.75 39.51
N SER A 293 4.49 -39.87 39.76
CA SER A 293 5.55 -39.99 40.76
C SER A 293 6.93 -39.67 40.18
N ARG A 294 7.88 -39.32 41.06
CA ARG A 294 9.29 -39.12 40.67
C ARG A 294 9.93 -40.37 40.05
N THR A 295 9.44 -41.57 40.41
CA THR A 295 9.99 -42.85 39.93
C THR A 295 9.74 -43.11 38.44
N GLU A 296 8.82 -42.37 37.83
CA GLU A 296 8.46 -42.51 36.41
C GLU A 296 9.44 -41.77 35.48
N PHE A 297 10.41 -41.04 36.04
CA PHE A 297 11.38 -40.24 35.28
C PHE A 297 12.74 -40.91 35.21
N SER A 298 13.45 -40.67 34.09
CA SER A 298 14.82 -41.16 33.88
C SER A 298 15.81 -40.56 34.88
N ASP A 299 15.63 -39.30 35.24
CA ASP A 299 16.55 -38.55 36.09
C ASP A 299 15.84 -37.46 36.91
N LYS A 300 16.49 -37.00 37.98
CA LYS A 300 15.95 -35.97 38.89
C LYS A 300 15.73 -34.64 38.15
N LYS A 301 16.58 -34.28 37.18
CA LYS A 301 16.50 -33.00 36.47
C LYS A 301 15.27 -32.94 35.55
N ALA A 302 14.92 -34.03 34.90
CA ALA A 302 13.72 -34.17 34.08
C ALA A 302 12.45 -34.05 34.95
N TYR A 303 12.46 -34.69 36.12
CA TYR A 303 11.36 -34.56 37.09
C TYR A 303 11.18 -33.12 37.57
N LEU A 304 12.27 -32.45 37.98
CA LEU A 304 12.20 -31.07 38.46
C LEU A 304 11.73 -30.09 37.39
N ARG A 305 12.18 -30.25 36.13
CA ARG A 305 11.70 -29.44 35.01
C ARG A 305 10.21 -29.61 34.76
N TRP A 306 9.74 -30.86 34.70
CA TRP A 306 8.33 -31.16 34.56
C TRP A 306 7.50 -30.61 35.73
N GLN A 307 7.95 -30.82 36.98
CA GLN A 307 7.26 -30.32 38.16
C GLN A 307 7.13 -28.79 38.10
N LYS A 308 8.23 -28.10 37.81
CA LYS A 308 8.25 -26.64 37.68
C LYS A 308 7.31 -26.14 36.58
N ARG A 309 7.30 -26.79 35.41
CA ARG A 309 6.34 -26.49 34.33
C ARG A 309 4.90 -26.55 34.85
N GLN A 310 4.52 -27.63 35.52
CA GLN A 310 3.15 -27.81 36.01
C GLN A 310 2.77 -26.78 37.09
N LEU A 311 3.71 -26.41 37.97
CA LEU A 311 3.49 -25.34 38.96
C LEU A 311 3.35 -23.97 38.29
N ASN A 312 4.21 -23.65 37.32
CA ASN A 312 4.15 -22.40 36.56
C ASN A 312 2.82 -22.28 35.77
N MET A 313 2.35 -23.37 35.16
CA MET A 313 1.06 -23.41 34.45
C MET A 313 -0.11 -23.11 35.39
N LEU A 314 -0.08 -23.63 36.63
CA LEU A 314 -1.09 -23.36 37.63
C LEU A 314 -1.06 -21.89 38.11
N GLU A 315 0.13 -21.33 38.28
CA GLU A 315 0.27 -19.92 38.66
C GLU A 315 -0.18 -18.98 37.54
N GLU A 316 0.25 -19.21 36.29
CA GLU A 316 -0.19 -18.40 35.15
C GLU A 316 -1.67 -18.55 34.87
N GLY A 317 -2.22 -19.75 34.97
CA GLY A 317 -3.61 -20.00 34.65
C GLY A 317 -4.58 -19.39 35.67
N LEU A 318 -4.26 -19.46 36.97
CA LEU A 318 -5.22 -19.12 38.04
C LEU A 318 -4.90 -17.80 38.76
N ILE A 319 -3.64 -17.35 38.71
CA ILE A 319 -3.17 -16.19 39.48
C ILE A 319 -2.83 -15.00 38.59
N ASN A 320 -2.08 -15.22 37.52
CA ASN A 320 -1.64 -14.13 36.64
C ASN A 320 -2.71 -13.86 35.56
N HIS A 321 -3.03 -12.59 35.33
CA HIS A 321 -4.08 -12.14 34.40
C HIS A 321 -5.47 -12.80 34.59
N PRO A 322 -6.05 -12.78 35.81
CA PRO A 322 -7.35 -13.38 36.05
C PRO A 322 -8.45 -12.62 35.28
N ALA A 323 -9.39 -13.35 34.67
CA ALA A 323 -10.58 -12.72 34.10
C ALA A 323 -11.50 -12.17 35.19
N VAL A 324 -11.50 -12.79 36.39
CA VAL A 324 -12.24 -12.30 37.55
C VAL A 324 -11.26 -11.83 38.62
N GLY A 325 -11.27 -10.53 38.91
CA GLY A 325 -10.44 -9.96 39.97
C GLY A 325 -10.63 -10.66 41.33
N PHE A 326 -9.57 -10.75 42.12
CA PHE A 326 -9.57 -11.56 43.34
C PHE A 326 -10.44 -11.01 44.48
N GLY A 327 -10.81 -9.72 44.48
CA GLY A 327 -11.59 -9.12 45.57
C GLY A 327 -11.03 -9.46 46.96
N GLU A 328 -11.88 -9.93 47.89
CA GLU A 328 -11.48 -10.40 49.22
C GLU A 328 -10.66 -11.71 49.22
N SER A 329 -10.62 -12.42 48.08
CA SER A 329 -9.85 -13.66 47.89
C SER A 329 -8.36 -13.42 47.62
N GLY A 330 -7.88 -12.17 47.64
CA GLY A 330 -6.45 -11.87 47.46
C GLY A 330 -5.53 -12.59 48.46
N ARG A 331 -6.01 -12.89 49.68
CA ARG A 331 -5.27 -13.74 50.63
C ARG A 331 -5.08 -15.18 50.13
N LYS A 332 -6.08 -15.75 49.46
CA LYS A 332 -6.00 -17.10 48.87
C LYS A 332 -5.01 -17.15 47.71
N ALA A 333 -4.87 -16.07 46.94
CA ALA A 333 -3.85 -15.99 45.88
C ALA A 333 -2.41 -16.03 46.44
N ASN A 334 -2.15 -15.32 47.54
CA ASN A 334 -0.85 -15.39 48.20
C ASN A 334 -0.60 -16.76 48.85
N GLU A 335 -1.62 -17.33 49.48
CA GLU A 335 -1.54 -18.70 50.03
C GLU A 335 -1.26 -19.72 48.93
N PHE A 336 -1.88 -19.57 47.76
CA PHE A 336 -1.61 -20.39 46.58
C PHE A 336 -0.14 -20.36 46.17
N ARG A 337 0.45 -19.15 46.01
CA ARG A 337 1.88 -19.00 45.70
C ARG A 337 2.79 -19.65 46.75
N ILE A 338 2.46 -19.52 48.03
CA ILE A 338 3.21 -20.17 49.13
C ILE A 338 3.14 -21.70 49.01
N LEU A 339 1.97 -22.26 48.66
CA LEU A 339 1.83 -23.70 48.47
C LEU A 339 2.64 -24.21 47.28
N LEU A 340 2.69 -23.46 46.17
CA LEU A 340 3.54 -23.81 45.02
C LEU A 340 5.02 -23.87 45.41
N LEU A 341 5.52 -22.85 46.12
CA LEU A 341 6.90 -22.80 46.61
C LEU A 341 7.21 -23.97 47.55
N LYS A 342 6.31 -24.29 48.48
CA LYS A 342 6.48 -25.45 49.38
C LYS A 342 6.53 -26.78 48.65
N ILE A 343 5.81 -26.92 47.54
CA ILE A 343 5.87 -28.13 46.70
C ILE A 343 7.24 -28.21 46.01
N GLU A 344 7.76 -27.11 45.47
CA GLU A 344 9.09 -27.06 44.87
C GLU A 344 10.20 -27.35 45.90
N GLU A 345 10.11 -26.75 47.09
CA GLU A 345 11.06 -26.94 48.20
C GLU A 345 11.07 -28.37 48.75
N SER A 346 9.94 -29.10 48.65
CA SER A 346 9.83 -30.47 49.16
C SER A 346 10.86 -31.44 48.54
N GLU A 347 11.37 -31.13 47.34
CA GLU A 347 12.38 -31.92 46.63
C GLU A 347 13.81 -31.75 47.17
N SER A 348 14.01 -30.75 48.03
CA SER A 348 15.27 -30.49 48.75
C SER A 348 15.32 -31.20 50.11
N LEU A 349 14.17 -31.65 50.62
CA LEU A 349 14.04 -32.30 51.92
C LEU A 349 14.31 -33.82 51.87
N PRO A 350 14.57 -34.46 53.02
CA PRO A 350 14.63 -35.92 53.11
C PRO A 350 13.34 -36.59 52.61
N SER A 351 13.44 -37.76 51.96
CA SER A 351 12.33 -38.41 51.26
C SER A 351 11.06 -38.58 52.09
N SER A 352 11.17 -38.99 53.36
CA SER A 352 10.00 -39.19 54.23
C SER A 352 9.27 -37.90 54.60
N SER A 353 10.01 -36.82 54.88
CA SER A 353 9.43 -35.51 55.19
C SER A 353 8.95 -34.76 53.94
N GLY A 354 9.69 -34.87 52.84
CA GLY A 354 9.38 -34.22 51.57
C GLY A 354 8.09 -34.78 50.95
N GLU A 355 7.93 -36.11 50.90
CA GLU A 355 6.71 -36.74 50.39
C GLU A 355 5.46 -36.38 51.21
N LEU A 356 5.60 -36.32 52.55
CA LEU A 356 4.52 -35.92 53.44
C LEU A 356 4.10 -34.47 53.17
N GLN A 357 5.07 -33.55 53.15
CA GLN A 357 4.81 -32.13 52.87
C GLN A 357 4.19 -31.93 51.48
N ARG A 358 4.72 -32.61 50.46
CA ARG A 358 4.19 -32.55 49.09
C ARG A 358 2.72 -32.96 49.06
N THR A 359 2.39 -34.08 49.70
CA THR A 359 1.02 -34.63 49.70
C THR A 359 0.04 -33.71 50.42
N GLU A 360 0.46 -33.11 51.54
CA GLU A 360 -0.35 -32.13 52.28
C GLU A 360 -0.53 -30.84 51.47
N CYS A 361 0.55 -30.29 50.90
CA CYS A 361 0.49 -29.08 50.10
C CYS A 361 -0.37 -29.27 48.83
N LEU A 362 -0.29 -30.42 48.15
CA LEU A 362 -1.14 -30.72 46.99
C LEU A 362 -2.62 -30.81 47.37
N ARG A 363 -2.94 -31.33 48.57
CA ARG A 363 -4.32 -31.36 49.07
C ARG A 363 -4.86 -29.95 49.30
N SER A 364 -4.11 -29.11 50.01
CA SER A 364 -4.49 -27.70 50.24
C SER A 364 -4.52 -26.89 48.94
N LEU A 365 -3.58 -27.15 48.03
CA LEU A 365 -3.55 -26.50 46.72
C LEU A 365 -4.83 -26.80 45.94
N ARG A 366 -5.30 -28.04 45.96
CA ARG A 366 -6.57 -28.45 45.32
C ARG A 366 -7.78 -27.71 45.89
N GLU A 367 -7.83 -27.53 47.21
CA GLU A 367 -8.93 -26.80 47.88
C GLU A 367 -9.00 -25.32 47.46
N ILE A 368 -7.87 -24.72 47.09
CA ILE A 368 -7.84 -23.33 46.59
C ILE A 368 -8.02 -23.27 45.07
N ALA A 369 -7.38 -24.19 44.32
CA ALA A 369 -7.36 -24.18 42.86
C ALA A 369 -8.73 -24.44 42.24
N VAL A 370 -9.48 -25.41 42.78
CA VAL A 370 -10.78 -25.80 42.21
C VAL A 370 -11.79 -24.64 42.27
N PRO A 371 -12.01 -23.96 43.41
CA PRO A 371 -12.88 -22.79 43.45
C PRO A 371 -12.43 -21.63 42.57
N LEU A 372 -11.12 -21.48 42.30
CA LEU A 372 -10.60 -20.45 41.39
C LEU A 372 -10.89 -20.80 39.92
N ALA A 373 -10.75 -22.08 39.55
CA ALA A 373 -11.00 -22.59 38.20
C ALA A 373 -12.49 -22.76 37.86
N GLU A 374 -13.36 -22.92 38.86
CA GLU A 374 -14.82 -23.06 38.70
C GLU A 374 -15.57 -21.72 38.84
N ARG A 375 -14.85 -20.58 38.90
CA ARG A 375 -15.52 -19.27 38.99
C ARG A 375 -16.36 -19.07 37.72
N PRO A 376 -17.61 -18.60 37.86
CA PRO A 376 -18.44 -18.31 36.70
C PRO A 376 -17.83 -17.13 35.94
N VAL A 377 -17.19 -17.44 34.82
CA VAL A 377 -16.74 -16.46 33.83
C VAL A 377 -17.48 -16.78 32.54
N ARG A 378 -17.74 -15.78 31.69
CA ARG A 378 -18.23 -15.98 30.32
C ARG A 378 -19.71 -16.41 30.16
N GLY A 379 -20.61 -15.95 31.03
CA GLY A 379 -22.06 -16.12 30.80
C GLY A 379 -22.56 -17.56 30.94
N ASP A 380 -21.73 -18.47 31.45
CA ASP A 380 -22.14 -19.82 31.82
C ASP A 380 -23.01 -19.77 33.10
N LEU A 381 -24.25 -20.24 32.99
CA LEU A 381 -25.24 -20.26 34.07
C LEU A 381 -24.98 -21.41 35.08
N THR A 382 -24.13 -22.35 34.72
CA THR A 382 -23.88 -23.60 35.46
C THR A 382 -22.38 -23.72 35.69
N GLY A 383 -21.89 -23.50 36.91
CA GLY A 383 -20.48 -23.69 37.32
C GLY A 383 -20.01 -25.16 37.26
N GLU A 384 -20.35 -25.87 36.20
CA GLU A 384 -20.08 -27.30 35.96
C GLU A 384 -18.91 -27.52 34.98
N VAL A 385 -18.22 -26.46 34.56
CA VAL A 385 -17.07 -26.49 33.64
C VAL A 385 -15.85 -25.93 34.37
N CYS A 386 -14.73 -26.67 34.34
CA CYS A 386 -13.49 -26.22 34.92
C CYS A 386 -12.76 -25.35 33.89
N HIS A 387 -12.72 -24.03 34.12
CA HIS A 387 -11.87 -23.13 33.35
C HIS A 387 -10.45 -23.24 33.90
N TRP A 388 -9.70 -24.18 33.35
CA TRP A 388 -8.34 -24.53 33.79
C TRP A 388 -7.38 -23.32 33.82
N ALA A 389 -7.63 -22.28 33.01
CA ALA A 389 -7.09 -20.93 33.20
C ALA A 389 -8.24 -19.90 33.25
N ASP A 390 -8.20 -19.06 34.28
CA ASP A 390 -9.19 -18.01 34.57
C ASP A 390 -9.15 -16.91 33.50
N GLY A 391 -7.96 -16.51 33.03
CA GLY A 391 -7.73 -15.57 31.94
C GLY A 391 -7.68 -16.21 30.56
N TYR A 392 -7.90 -15.43 29.48
CA TYR A 392 -7.86 -15.96 28.12
C TYR A 392 -6.44 -16.03 27.51
N HIS A 393 -5.46 -15.30 28.05
CA HIS A 393 -4.12 -15.18 27.44
C HIS A 393 -3.41 -16.53 27.35
N LEU A 394 -3.32 -17.27 28.47
CA LEU A 394 -2.72 -18.60 28.50
C LEU A 394 -3.53 -19.60 27.65
N ASN A 395 -4.86 -19.54 27.73
CA ASN A 395 -5.77 -20.38 26.96
C ASN A 395 -5.50 -20.30 25.45
N VAL A 396 -5.42 -19.07 24.94
CA VAL A 396 -5.20 -18.85 23.52
C VAL A 396 -3.76 -19.17 23.11
N LYS A 397 -2.77 -18.94 23.96
CA LYS A 397 -1.38 -19.35 23.71
C LYS A 397 -1.20 -20.86 23.61
N LEU A 398 -1.99 -21.64 24.33
CA LEU A 398 -1.97 -23.11 24.18
C LEU A 398 -2.75 -23.57 22.96
N TYR A 399 -3.88 -22.93 22.67
CA TYR A 399 -4.62 -23.20 21.44
C TYR A 399 -3.77 -22.87 20.20
N GLU A 400 -2.99 -21.80 20.24
CA GLU A 400 -1.99 -21.45 19.23
C GLU A 400 -1.03 -22.63 18.98
N LYS A 401 -0.49 -23.26 20.04
CA LYS A 401 0.37 -24.44 19.89
C LYS A 401 -0.33 -25.63 19.26
N LEU A 402 -1.58 -25.86 19.60
CA LEU A 402 -2.39 -26.89 18.96
C LEU A 402 -2.60 -26.61 17.47
N LEU A 403 -2.87 -25.36 17.09
CA LEU A 403 -3.06 -24.98 15.69
C LEU A 403 -1.79 -25.15 14.85
N PHE A 404 -0.59 -24.98 15.43
CA PHE A 404 0.66 -25.23 14.69
C PHE A 404 0.85 -26.70 14.29
N SER A 405 0.13 -27.64 14.90
CA SER A 405 0.22 -29.06 14.52
C SER A 405 -0.32 -29.40 13.12
N VAL A 406 -1.01 -28.46 12.46
CA VAL A 406 -1.57 -28.66 11.12
C VAL A 406 -0.52 -28.59 10.02
N PHE A 407 0.65 -28.01 10.27
CA PHE A 407 1.74 -27.86 9.30
C PHE A 407 2.58 -29.13 9.22
N ASP A 408 3.23 -29.39 8.09
CA ASP A 408 4.17 -30.50 7.97
C ASP A 408 5.52 -30.14 8.64
N ILE A 409 6.02 -31.00 9.53
CA ILE A 409 7.29 -30.80 10.25
C ILE A 409 8.48 -30.72 9.28
N LEU A 410 8.40 -31.41 8.14
CA LEU A 410 9.47 -31.43 7.15
C LEU A 410 9.36 -30.28 6.14
N ASP A 411 8.17 -29.70 6.00
CA ASP A 411 7.87 -28.61 5.08
C ASP A 411 6.81 -27.70 5.68
N GLU A 412 7.24 -26.74 6.50
CA GLU A 412 6.34 -25.85 7.26
C GLU A 412 5.44 -24.97 6.36
N GLY A 413 5.71 -24.94 5.05
CA GLY A 413 4.91 -24.27 4.04
C GLY A 413 3.65 -25.03 3.62
N LYS A 414 3.53 -26.30 4.02
CA LYS A 414 2.41 -27.19 3.65
C LYS A 414 1.58 -27.61 4.85
N LEU A 415 0.29 -27.78 4.57
CA LEU A 415 -0.64 -28.42 5.50
C LEU A 415 -0.49 -29.94 5.42
N THR A 416 -0.70 -30.60 6.55
CA THR A 416 -0.78 -32.07 6.66
C THR A 416 -1.96 -32.63 5.87
N GLU A 417 -1.85 -33.89 5.43
CA GLU A 417 -2.93 -34.60 4.75
C GLU A 417 -4.16 -34.75 5.66
N GLU A 418 -3.94 -34.85 6.98
CA GLU A 418 -4.97 -35.03 8.01
C GLU A 418 -5.51 -33.71 8.62
N VAL A 419 -5.39 -32.57 7.92
CA VAL A 419 -5.75 -31.25 8.48
C VAL A 419 -7.20 -31.16 8.94
N GLU A 420 -8.14 -31.79 8.22
CA GLU A 420 -9.56 -31.80 8.56
C GLU A 420 -9.82 -32.61 9.83
N GLU A 421 -9.20 -33.79 9.95
CA GLU A 421 -9.30 -34.63 11.14
C GLU A 421 -8.61 -33.98 12.35
N ILE A 422 -7.48 -33.29 12.15
CA ILE A 422 -6.83 -32.50 13.20
C ILE A 422 -7.79 -31.43 13.69
N HIS A 423 -8.40 -30.64 12.81
CA HIS A 423 -9.37 -29.62 13.21
C HIS A 423 -10.54 -30.20 14.00
N GLU A 424 -11.13 -31.32 13.55
CA GLU A 424 -12.20 -32.01 14.27
C GLU A 424 -11.74 -32.39 15.68
N LEU A 425 -10.53 -32.95 15.81
CA LEU A 425 -9.95 -33.28 17.11
C LEU A 425 -9.73 -32.03 17.99
N LEU A 426 -9.26 -30.92 17.42
CA LEU A 426 -9.06 -29.67 18.17
C LEU A 426 -10.36 -29.11 18.74
N THR A 427 -11.51 -29.33 18.11
CA THR A 427 -12.81 -28.90 18.67
C THR A 427 -13.09 -29.50 20.06
N SER A 428 -12.55 -30.69 20.35
CA SER A 428 -12.68 -31.33 21.67
C SER A 428 -12.00 -30.55 22.80
N THR A 429 -11.06 -29.65 22.48
CA THR A 429 -10.34 -28.79 23.44
C THR A 429 -11.07 -27.49 23.75
N TRP A 430 -12.03 -27.09 22.91
CA TRP A 430 -12.66 -25.77 22.97
C TRP A 430 -13.33 -25.50 24.31
N LYS A 431 -14.00 -26.51 24.87
CA LYS A 431 -14.69 -26.38 26.14
C LYS A 431 -13.73 -26.17 27.31
N ILE A 432 -12.58 -26.84 27.31
CA ILE A 432 -11.56 -26.71 28.35
C ILE A 432 -10.91 -25.33 28.25
N LEU A 433 -10.43 -24.97 27.05
CA LEU A 433 -9.73 -23.71 26.79
C LEU A 433 -10.66 -22.48 26.72
N GLY A 434 -11.98 -22.69 26.68
CA GLY A 434 -12.96 -21.64 26.45
C GLY A 434 -12.85 -20.99 25.05
N ILE A 435 -12.55 -21.77 24.02
CA ILE A 435 -12.46 -21.27 22.64
C ILE A 435 -13.86 -21.29 22.00
N SER A 436 -14.30 -20.15 21.49
CA SER A 436 -15.48 -20.08 20.62
C SER A 436 -15.09 -20.23 19.15
N GLU A 437 -16.07 -20.45 18.29
CA GLU A 437 -15.85 -20.54 16.84
C GLU A 437 -15.17 -19.28 16.28
N THR A 438 -15.63 -18.08 16.68
CA THR A 438 -15.00 -16.80 16.31
C THR A 438 -13.56 -16.70 16.82
N MET A 439 -13.28 -17.18 18.04
CA MET A 439 -11.91 -17.22 18.55
C MET A 439 -11.03 -18.15 17.72
N HIS A 440 -11.56 -19.31 17.32
CA HIS A 440 -10.83 -20.24 16.46
C HIS A 440 -10.48 -19.61 15.11
N TYR A 441 -11.45 -19.04 14.39
CA TYR A 441 -11.18 -18.41 13.09
C TYR A 441 -10.16 -17.29 13.21
N THR A 442 -10.23 -16.49 14.27
CA THR A 442 -9.27 -15.40 14.54
C THR A 442 -7.86 -15.95 14.79
N CYS A 443 -7.71 -16.93 15.69
CA CYS A 443 -6.41 -17.52 16.00
C CYS A 443 -5.82 -18.24 14.79
N TYR A 444 -6.66 -18.98 14.05
CA TYR A 444 -6.20 -19.78 12.93
C TYR A 444 -5.82 -18.92 11.72
N ALA A 445 -6.56 -17.84 11.45
CA ALA A 445 -6.16 -16.83 10.48
C ALA A 445 -4.77 -16.27 10.79
N TRP A 446 -4.49 -15.94 12.05
CA TRP A 446 -3.18 -15.43 12.45
C TRP A 446 -2.07 -16.49 12.32
N VAL A 447 -2.32 -17.74 12.74
CA VAL A 447 -1.34 -18.83 12.62
C VAL A 447 -0.98 -19.08 11.15
N LEU A 448 -1.97 -19.17 10.27
CA LEU A 448 -1.76 -19.33 8.83
C LEU A 448 -1.03 -18.13 8.21
N PHE A 449 -1.41 -16.91 8.59
CA PHE A 449 -0.79 -15.69 8.08
C PHE A 449 0.67 -15.58 8.53
N ARG A 450 0.95 -15.87 9.80
CA ARG A 450 2.32 -15.91 10.33
C ARG A 450 3.16 -16.95 9.60
N GLN A 451 2.61 -18.14 9.37
CA GLN A 451 3.33 -19.19 8.66
C GLN A 451 3.58 -18.81 7.19
N PHE A 452 2.63 -18.13 6.54
CA PHE A 452 2.86 -17.51 5.23
C PHE A 452 4.02 -16.51 5.25
N VAL A 453 4.09 -15.62 6.25
CA VAL A 453 5.19 -14.64 6.35
C VAL A 453 6.56 -15.32 6.51
N ILE A 454 6.62 -16.45 7.21
CA ILE A 454 7.87 -17.21 7.39
C ILE A 454 8.27 -17.96 6.11
N THR A 455 7.30 -18.59 5.44
CA THR A 455 7.57 -19.56 4.36
C THR A 455 7.48 -18.96 2.97
N GLY A 456 6.76 -17.85 2.80
CA GLY A 456 6.41 -17.27 1.51
C GLY A 456 5.36 -18.08 0.72
N GLU A 457 4.81 -19.16 1.29
CA GLU A 457 3.90 -20.05 0.56
C GLU A 457 2.51 -19.44 0.38
N ARG A 458 2.19 -19.07 -0.87
CA ARG A 458 0.93 -18.42 -1.24
C ARG A 458 -0.31 -19.26 -0.88
N GLY A 459 -0.19 -20.59 -0.88
CA GLY A 459 -1.29 -21.47 -0.47
C GLY A 459 -1.77 -21.15 0.95
N LEU A 460 -0.86 -20.87 1.88
CA LEU A 460 -1.20 -20.53 3.27
C LEU A 460 -1.92 -19.17 3.37
N LEU A 461 -1.53 -18.20 2.55
CA LEU A 461 -2.20 -16.90 2.46
C LEU A 461 -3.66 -17.05 2.02
N HIS A 462 -3.95 -17.93 1.06
CA HIS A 462 -5.31 -18.21 0.64
C HIS A 462 -6.17 -18.75 1.80
N HIS A 463 -5.66 -19.75 2.52
CA HIS A 463 -6.35 -20.31 3.69
C HIS A 463 -6.55 -19.24 4.78
N ALA A 464 -5.57 -18.35 5.02
CA ALA A 464 -5.70 -17.27 5.97
C ALA A 464 -6.86 -16.32 5.61
N ILE A 465 -6.99 -15.95 4.32
CA ILE A 465 -8.11 -15.13 3.82
C ILE A 465 -9.45 -15.84 4.03
N GLU A 466 -9.52 -17.15 3.78
CA GLU A 466 -10.74 -17.93 4.04
C GLU A 466 -11.14 -17.91 5.52
N GLN A 467 -10.18 -18.05 6.44
CA GLN A 467 -10.47 -17.96 7.87
C GLN A 467 -10.90 -16.54 8.28
N LEU A 468 -10.24 -15.49 7.78
CA LEU A 468 -10.62 -14.10 8.05
C LEU A 468 -12.07 -13.81 7.61
N LYS A 469 -12.49 -14.34 6.46
CA LYS A 469 -13.87 -14.17 5.95
C LYS A 469 -14.93 -14.91 6.77
N LYS A 470 -14.55 -15.92 7.55
CA LYS A 470 -15.46 -16.66 8.45
C LYS A 470 -15.67 -15.95 9.78
N ILE A 471 -14.88 -14.94 10.12
CA ILE A 471 -15.05 -14.16 11.35
C ILE A 471 -16.32 -13.31 11.21
N PRO A 472 -17.37 -13.55 12.03
CA PRO A 472 -18.62 -12.81 11.91
C PRO A 472 -18.44 -11.36 12.35
N LEU A 473 -19.09 -10.46 11.62
CA LEU A 473 -19.22 -9.05 12.01
C LEU A 473 -20.03 -8.93 13.28
N LYS A 474 -19.82 -7.86 14.05
CA LYS A 474 -20.46 -7.61 15.34
C LYS A 474 -21.98 -7.73 15.23
N GLU A 475 -22.57 -7.21 14.16
CA GLU A 475 -24.01 -7.30 13.87
C GLU A 475 -24.52 -8.73 13.69
N GLN A 476 -23.68 -9.63 13.19
CA GLN A 476 -23.99 -11.03 12.95
C GLN A 476 -23.79 -11.91 14.19
N ARG A 477 -23.02 -11.45 15.18
CA ARG A 477 -22.76 -12.18 16.44
C ARG A 477 -24.00 -12.24 17.34
N GLY A 478 -24.21 -13.37 17.99
CA GLY A 478 -25.25 -13.54 19.02
C GLY A 478 -24.98 -12.68 20.27
N GLN A 479 -26.00 -12.37 21.06
CA GLN A 479 -25.85 -11.54 22.27
C GLN A 479 -24.85 -12.12 23.29
N GLN A 480 -24.88 -13.44 23.49
CA GLN A 480 -23.99 -14.14 24.42
C GLN A 480 -22.52 -14.10 23.95
N GLU A 481 -22.28 -14.28 22.65
CA GLU A 481 -20.95 -14.21 22.05
C GLU A 481 -20.37 -12.79 22.12
N ARG A 482 -21.19 -11.76 21.88
CA ARG A 482 -20.78 -10.36 22.05
C ARG A 482 -20.34 -10.06 23.48
N LEU A 483 -21.08 -10.56 24.47
CA LEU A 483 -20.73 -10.40 25.88
C LEU A 483 -19.43 -11.16 26.23
N GLN A 484 -19.26 -12.36 25.68
CA GLN A 484 -18.05 -13.15 25.87
C GLN A 484 -16.82 -12.40 25.35
N LEU A 485 -16.83 -11.97 24.08
CA LEU A 485 -15.70 -11.28 23.45
C LEU A 485 -15.42 -9.91 24.06
N LYS A 486 -16.46 -9.16 24.47
CA LYS A 486 -16.31 -7.85 25.12
C LYS A 486 -15.49 -7.91 26.41
N ASN A 487 -15.57 -9.02 27.14
CA ASN A 487 -14.84 -9.21 28.39
C ASN A 487 -13.41 -9.70 28.19
N LEU A 488 -13.00 -9.98 26.94
CA LEU A 488 -11.64 -10.39 26.62
C LEU A 488 -10.80 -9.15 26.29
N SER A 489 -10.10 -8.62 27.29
CA SER A 489 -9.12 -7.55 27.11
C SER A 489 -7.73 -7.94 27.61
N SER A 490 -6.71 -7.48 26.89
CA SER A 490 -5.30 -7.58 27.21
C SER A 490 -4.80 -6.19 27.56
N LYS A 491 -3.94 -6.07 28.57
CA LYS A 491 -3.21 -4.84 28.86
C LYS A 491 -1.75 -5.08 28.50
N VAL A 492 -1.26 -4.38 27.50
CA VAL A 492 0.13 -4.52 27.02
C VAL A 492 0.90 -3.26 27.36
N ALA A 493 2.11 -3.40 27.87
CA ALA A 493 3.00 -2.26 28.09
C ALA A 493 3.52 -1.77 26.72
N VAL A 494 3.31 -0.50 26.43
CA VAL A 494 3.83 0.22 25.25
C VAL A 494 4.77 1.32 25.76
N GLU A 495 5.64 1.85 24.90
CA GLU A 495 6.64 2.87 25.27
C GLU A 495 6.06 4.08 26.03
N GLU A 496 4.80 4.46 25.75
CA GLU A 496 4.07 5.55 26.40
C GLU A 496 3.11 5.12 27.53
N GLY A 497 3.15 3.87 27.99
CA GLY A 497 2.34 3.39 29.12
C GLY A 497 1.71 2.01 28.91
N PHE A 498 0.39 1.92 29.07
CA PHE A 498 -0.36 0.66 28.87
C PHE A 498 -1.49 0.89 27.87
N GLU A 499 -1.57 0.03 26.86
CA GLU A 499 -2.69 -0.02 25.92
C GLU A 499 -3.57 -1.24 26.18
N ASP A 500 -4.88 -1.02 26.11
CA ASP A 500 -5.89 -2.07 26.30
C ASP A 500 -6.34 -2.61 24.94
N PHE A 501 -5.96 -3.84 24.60
CA PHE A 501 -6.36 -4.51 23.38
C PHE A 501 -7.53 -5.45 23.62
N THR A 502 -8.56 -5.42 22.77
CA THR A 502 -9.56 -6.49 22.74
C THR A 502 -8.98 -7.78 22.15
N PHE A 503 -9.68 -8.90 22.31
CA PHE A 503 -9.25 -10.17 21.72
C PHE A 503 -9.00 -10.04 20.21
N LEU A 504 -9.95 -9.51 19.43
CA LEU A 504 -9.77 -9.37 17.98
C LEU A 504 -8.59 -8.46 17.65
N GLN A 505 -8.47 -7.33 18.35
CA GLN A 505 -7.36 -6.39 18.16
C GLN A 505 -5.98 -7.06 18.39
N SER A 506 -5.89 -7.94 19.38
CA SER A 506 -4.63 -8.61 19.74
C SER A 506 -4.05 -9.48 18.62
N PHE A 507 -4.90 -9.98 17.71
CA PHE A 507 -4.53 -10.85 16.59
C PHE A 507 -4.55 -10.13 15.24
N LEU A 508 -5.53 -9.24 15.04
CA LEU A 508 -5.77 -8.60 13.75
C LEU A 508 -4.88 -7.38 13.52
N ILE A 509 -4.51 -6.63 14.57
CA ILE A 509 -3.65 -5.46 14.40
C ILE A 509 -2.26 -5.83 13.86
N PRO A 510 -1.56 -6.87 14.38
CA PRO A 510 -0.28 -7.28 13.80
C PRO A 510 -0.38 -7.61 12.30
N ILE A 511 -1.42 -8.34 11.88
CA ILE A 511 -1.70 -8.65 10.47
C ILE A 511 -1.90 -7.35 9.67
N GLN A 512 -2.73 -6.43 10.19
CA GLN A 512 -3.01 -5.14 9.55
C GLN A 512 -1.75 -4.29 9.39
N ARG A 513 -0.93 -4.16 10.44
CA ARG A 513 0.31 -3.37 10.41
C ARG A 513 1.29 -3.95 9.41
N TRP A 514 1.49 -5.27 9.42
CA TRP A 514 2.38 -5.94 8.46
C TRP A 514 1.90 -5.73 7.02
N ALA A 515 0.61 -5.96 6.76
CA ALA A 515 0.05 -5.78 5.41
C ALA A 515 0.14 -4.32 4.96
N ALA A 516 -0.20 -3.37 5.83
CA ALA A 516 -0.09 -1.93 5.55
C ALA A 516 1.35 -1.49 5.27
N LYS A 517 2.33 -1.99 6.02
CA LYS A 517 3.77 -1.72 5.80
C LYS A 517 4.23 -2.18 4.41
N ARG A 518 3.81 -3.38 3.98
CA ARG A 518 4.12 -3.91 2.65
C ARG A 518 3.42 -3.17 1.53
N LEU A 519 2.15 -2.83 1.72
CA LEU A 519 1.37 -2.09 0.74
C LEU A 519 1.80 -0.62 0.65
N GLY A 520 2.36 -0.05 1.71
CA GLY A 520 2.96 1.28 1.71
C GLY A 520 4.21 1.39 0.83
N ASP A 521 4.79 0.26 0.41
CA ASP A 521 5.91 0.21 -0.54
C ASP A 521 5.75 -1.02 -1.46
N TYR A 522 4.62 -1.09 -2.15
CA TYR A 522 4.29 -2.26 -2.97
C TYR A 522 5.22 -2.43 -4.18
N HIS A 523 5.84 -1.34 -4.67
CA HIS A 523 6.80 -1.41 -5.77
C HIS A 523 8.01 -2.24 -5.41
N LEU A 524 8.53 -2.07 -4.19
CA LEU A 524 9.65 -2.83 -3.67
C LEU A 524 9.27 -4.29 -3.37
N HIS A 525 8.13 -4.48 -2.68
CA HIS A 525 7.79 -5.80 -2.12
C HIS A 525 7.10 -6.75 -3.11
N PHE A 526 6.47 -6.24 -4.17
CA PHE A 526 5.68 -7.05 -5.11
C PHE A 526 6.14 -6.90 -6.57
N ALA A 527 7.39 -6.51 -6.79
CA ALA A 527 7.96 -6.29 -8.12
C ALA A 527 7.77 -7.46 -9.11
N GLU A 528 7.77 -8.70 -8.60
CA GLU A 528 7.61 -9.94 -9.37
C GLU A 528 6.27 -10.67 -9.12
N GLY A 529 5.39 -10.16 -8.24
CA GLY A 529 4.31 -10.94 -7.61
C GLY A 529 2.97 -10.22 -7.44
N SER A 530 2.36 -9.74 -8.53
CA SER A 530 1.05 -9.04 -8.49
C SER A 530 -0.09 -9.90 -7.92
N ALA A 531 -0.04 -11.23 -8.10
CA ALA A 531 -1.04 -12.14 -7.54
C ALA A 531 -1.02 -12.16 -6.00
N THR A 532 0.17 -12.16 -5.40
CA THR A 532 0.33 -12.10 -3.94
C THR A 532 -0.13 -10.74 -3.42
N MET A 533 0.20 -9.64 -4.11
CA MET A 533 -0.29 -8.31 -3.72
C MET A 533 -1.82 -8.25 -3.64
N LYS A 534 -2.54 -8.82 -4.62
CA LYS A 534 -4.01 -8.88 -4.61
C LYS A 534 -4.56 -9.53 -3.34
N GLU A 535 -3.93 -10.62 -2.90
CA GLU A 535 -4.31 -11.33 -1.69
C GLU A 535 -3.95 -10.52 -0.43
N ILE A 536 -2.80 -9.86 -0.40
CA ILE A 536 -2.42 -8.98 0.72
C ILE A 536 -3.35 -7.76 0.84
N VAL A 537 -3.76 -7.13 -0.27
CA VAL A 537 -4.79 -6.08 -0.25
C VAL A 537 -6.09 -6.65 0.34
N THR A 538 -6.50 -7.86 -0.08
CA THR A 538 -7.70 -8.51 0.49
C THR A 538 -7.56 -8.72 2.00
N VAL A 539 -6.41 -9.19 2.48
CA VAL A 539 -6.13 -9.33 3.92
C VAL A 539 -6.25 -7.99 4.62
N ALA A 540 -5.60 -6.94 4.11
CA ALA A 540 -5.63 -5.61 4.70
C ALA A 540 -7.07 -5.07 4.80
N MET A 541 -7.86 -5.20 3.73
CA MET A 541 -9.22 -4.66 3.71
C MET A 541 -10.19 -5.45 4.61
N VAL A 542 -10.10 -6.79 4.62
CA VAL A 542 -10.94 -7.63 5.51
C VAL A 542 -10.57 -7.40 6.98
N THR A 543 -9.28 -7.34 7.29
CA THR A 543 -8.77 -7.12 8.65
C THR A 543 -9.17 -5.73 9.16
N ARG A 544 -9.00 -4.69 8.34
CA ARG A 544 -9.47 -3.33 8.61
C ARG A 544 -10.96 -3.31 8.94
N ARG A 545 -11.79 -3.93 8.10
CA ARG A 545 -13.25 -3.97 8.30
C ARG A 545 -13.63 -4.62 9.63
N LEU A 546 -12.96 -5.70 10.03
CA LEU A 546 -13.17 -6.35 11.32
C LEU A 546 -12.75 -5.45 12.49
N LEU A 547 -11.68 -4.68 12.33
CA LEU A 547 -11.16 -3.77 13.36
C LEU A 547 -12.01 -2.50 13.55
N LEU A 548 -12.68 -2.00 12.50
CA LEU A 548 -13.56 -0.82 12.57
C LEU A 548 -14.74 -0.99 13.54
N GLU A 549 -15.12 -2.23 13.88
CA GLU A 549 -16.22 -2.51 14.82
C GLU A 549 -15.83 -2.37 16.30
N GLU A 550 -14.52 -2.26 16.58
CA GLU A 550 -13.93 -2.24 17.92
C GLU A 550 -13.81 -0.79 18.44
N PRO A 551 -14.22 -0.51 19.70
CA PRO A 551 -14.49 0.84 20.17
C PRO A 551 -13.29 1.81 20.17
N GLN A 552 -12.07 1.31 20.39
CA GLN A 552 -10.86 2.14 20.38
C GLN A 552 -10.33 2.36 18.96
N PHE A 553 -10.37 1.31 18.12
CA PHE A 553 -9.93 1.36 16.72
C PHE A 553 -10.90 2.16 15.84
N ALA A 554 -12.20 2.13 16.15
CA ALA A 554 -13.20 2.96 15.50
C ALA A 554 -12.87 4.46 15.62
N THR A 555 -12.35 4.92 16.76
CA THR A 555 -12.08 6.36 16.93
C THR A 555 -10.88 6.85 16.09
N GLN A 556 -9.87 6.00 15.89
CA GLN A 556 -8.67 6.34 15.11
C GLN A 556 -8.83 6.10 13.59
N LEU A 557 -9.60 5.08 13.19
CA LEU A 557 -9.77 4.67 11.79
C LEU A 557 -11.12 5.04 11.16
N ALA A 558 -12.17 5.38 11.93
CA ALA A 558 -13.45 5.79 11.34
C ALA A 558 -13.42 7.17 10.66
N ILE A 559 -12.30 7.89 10.75
CA ILE A 559 -12.05 9.12 9.99
C ILE A 559 -11.54 8.78 8.57
N VAL A 560 -10.98 7.59 8.38
CA VAL A 560 -10.30 7.18 7.13
C VAL A 560 -11.20 6.17 6.42
N THR A 561 -11.70 6.53 5.24
CA THR A 561 -12.48 5.61 4.40
C THR A 561 -11.59 4.49 3.84
N ASP A 562 -12.22 3.45 3.26
CA ASP A 562 -11.48 2.42 2.53
C ASP A 562 -10.69 3.04 1.36
N GLU A 563 -11.26 4.05 0.72
CA GLU A 563 -10.64 4.82 -0.36
C GLU A 563 -9.42 5.60 0.14
N ASP A 564 -9.54 6.33 1.26
CA ASP A 564 -8.41 7.07 1.86
C ASP A 564 -7.24 6.14 2.23
N GLN A 565 -7.54 4.91 2.62
CA GLN A 565 -6.51 3.92 2.95
C GLN A 565 -5.77 3.45 1.70
N ILE A 566 -6.48 3.23 0.59
CA ILE A 566 -5.88 2.87 -0.71
C ILE A 566 -5.07 4.05 -1.24
N GLU A 567 -5.59 5.27 -1.16
CA GLU A 567 -4.86 6.50 -1.48
C GLU A 567 -3.56 6.60 -0.68
N SER A 568 -3.60 6.31 0.62
CA SER A 568 -2.41 6.32 1.48
C SER A 568 -1.34 5.32 1.00
N TYR A 569 -1.74 4.10 0.62
CA TYR A 569 -0.81 3.09 0.08
C TYR A 569 -0.21 3.52 -1.26
N ILE A 570 -1.04 4.04 -2.17
CA ILE A 570 -0.58 4.58 -3.47
C ILE A 570 0.40 5.73 -3.23
N SER A 571 0.05 6.65 -2.34
CA SER A 571 0.85 7.84 -2.04
C SER A 571 2.22 7.49 -1.48
N SER A 572 2.27 6.61 -0.48
CA SER A 572 3.51 6.15 0.14
C SER A 572 4.40 5.42 -0.87
N SER A 573 3.82 4.47 -1.60
CA SER A 573 4.59 3.59 -2.49
C SER A 573 5.14 4.33 -3.71
N ILE A 574 4.37 5.25 -4.30
CA ILE A 574 4.83 6.08 -5.42
C ILE A 574 5.91 7.06 -4.97
N LYS A 575 5.77 7.67 -3.79
CA LYS A 575 6.81 8.57 -3.25
C LYS A 575 8.13 7.84 -3.04
N ASN A 576 8.09 6.64 -2.47
CA ASN A 576 9.30 5.81 -2.28
C ASN A 576 9.92 5.41 -3.62
N ALA A 577 9.12 4.92 -4.57
CA ALA A 577 9.60 4.52 -5.89
C ALA A 577 10.19 5.71 -6.68
N PHE A 578 9.52 6.86 -6.65
CA PHE A 578 10.01 8.09 -7.29
C PHE A 578 11.31 8.59 -6.65
N ALA A 579 11.41 8.53 -5.31
CA ALA A 579 12.64 8.90 -4.61
C ALA A 579 13.82 8.00 -4.99
N GLY A 580 13.60 6.69 -5.08
CA GLY A 580 14.61 5.73 -5.57
C GLY A 580 15.06 6.02 -7.00
N ILE A 581 14.11 6.23 -7.93
CA ILE A 581 14.42 6.60 -9.32
C ILE A 581 15.22 7.91 -9.37
N ALA A 582 14.84 8.92 -8.59
CA ALA A 582 15.56 10.18 -8.57
C ALA A 582 17.01 10.01 -8.09
N GLN A 583 17.24 9.18 -7.06
CA GLN A 583 18.60 8.87 -6.58
C GLN A 583 19.42 8.11 -7.63
N ASP A 584 18.82 7.12 -8.31
CA ASP A 584 19.49 6.35 -9.37
C ASP A 584 19.88 7.24 -10.57
N VAL A 585 19.00 8.17 -10.94
CA VAL A 585 19.24 9.14 -12.01
C VAL A 585 20.34 10.13 -11.61
N ASP A 586 20.32 10.63 -10.37
CA ASP A 586 21.36 11.53 -9.85
C ASP A 586 22.73 10.81 -9.79
N ALA A 587 22.76 9.53 -9.43
CA ALA A 587 23.99 8.72 -9.39
C ALA A 587 24.56 8.42 -10.79
N THR A 588 23.71 8.33 -11.81
CA THR A 588 24.12 8.02 -13.19
C THR A 588 24.36 9.27 -14.05
N ALA A 589 24.01 10.46 -13.56
CA ALA A 589 24.12 11.74 -14.24
C ALA A 589 25.51 12.06 -14.83
N ASP A 590 26.59 11.59 -14.17
CA ASP A 590 27.97 11.81 -14.65
C ASP A 590 28.38 10.84 -15.78
N SER A 591 27.62 9.76 -15.99
CA SER A 591 27.92 8.69 -16.94
C SER A 591 27.07 8.72 -18.20
N THR A 592 25.87 9.29 -18.13
CA THR A 592 24.93 9.44 -19.25
C THR A 592 25.06 10.82 -19.89
N HIS A 593 25.07 10.88 -21.22
CA HIS A 593 25.05 12.14 -21.98
C HIS A 593 23.64 12.78 -22.05
N GLU A 594 22.67 12.27 -21.30
CA GLU A 594 21.30 12.77 -21.25
C GLU A 594 21.09 13.62 -20.00
N HIS A 595 20.26 14.66 -20.12
CA HIS A 595 19.96 15.53 -18.98
C HIS A 595 19.20 14.76 -17.89
N PRO A 596 19.57 14.87 -16.59
CA PRO A 596 18.95 14.10 -15.51
C PRO A 596 17.43 14.22 -15.44
N LEU A 597 16.87 15.41 -15.67
CA LEU A 597 15.41 15.60 -15.71
C LEU A 597 14.72 14.86 -16.88
N ALA A 598 15.40 14.73 -18.03
CA ALA A 598 14.86 13.98 -19.17
C ALA A 598 14.85 12.48 -18.85
N SER A 599 15.93 11.95 -18.28
CA SER A 599 16.01 10.56 -17.84
C SER A 599 15.02 10.26 -16.69
N LEU A 600 14.86 11.19 -15.74
CA LEU A 600 13.86 11.09 -14.68
C LEU A 600 12.43 11.03 -15.23
N ALA A 601 12.10 11.83 -16.25
CA ALA A 601 10.79 11.79 -16.89
C ALA A 601 10.51 10.43 -17.54
N GLU A 602 11.49 9.87 -18.27
CA GLU A 602 11.35 8.57 -18.93
C GLU A 602 11.24 7.41 -17.93
N GLU A 603 12.06 7.40 -16.88
CA GLU A 603 11.96 6.37 -15.82
C GLU A 603 10.66 6.49 -15.03
N THR A 604 10.22 7.70 -14.71
CA THR A 604 8.92 7.94 -14.05
C THR A 604 7.75 7.50 -14.93
N LYS A 605 7.85 7.70 -16.25
CA LYS A 605 6.86 7.20 -17.21
C LYS A 605 6.84 5.68 -17.27
N LYS A 606 8.00 5.02 -17.19
CA LYS A 606 8.10 3.55 -17.10
C LYS A 606 7.46 3.02 -15.81
N LEU A 607 7.69 3.70 -14.68
CA LEU A 607 7.02 3.39 -13.41
C LEU A 607 5.50 3.41 -13.57
N LEU A 608 4.94 4.52 -14.07
CA LEU A 608 3.49 4.65 -14.24
C LEU A 608 2.89 3.63 -15.23
N LYS A 609 3.64 3.27 -16.28
CA LYS A 609 3.27 2.17 -17.20
C LYS A 609 3.22 0.82 -16.49
N LYS A 610 4.19 0.53 -15.64
CA LYS A 610 4.22 -0.70 -14.84
C LYS A 610 3.04 -0.72 -13.86
N ASP A 611 2.74 0.39 -13.21
CA ASP A 611 1.63 0.52 -12.27
C ASP A 611 0.28 0.29 -12.91
N SER A 612 0.02 0.96 -14.04
CA SER A 612 -1.25 0.84 -14.77
C SER A 612 -1.54 -0.57 -15.24
N THR A 613 -0.51 -1.39 -15.44
CA THR A 613 -0.66 -2.77 -15.92
C THR A 613 -0.69 -3.80 -14.79
N LEU A 614 0.09 -3.61 -13.72
CA LEU A 614 0.28 -4.63 -12.68
C LEU A 614 -0.50 -4.35 -11.40
N PHE A 615 -0.47 -3.11 -10.88
CA PHE A 615 -0.88 -2.81 -9.51
C PHE A 615 -2.21 -2.05 -9.46
N LEU A 616 -2.39 -1.05 -10.32
CA LEU A 616 -3.60 -0.23 -10.34
C LEU A 616 -4.88 -1.04 -10.61
N PRO A 617 -4.92 -2.05 -11.51
CA PRO A 617 -6.11 -2.88 -11.67
C PRO A 617 -6.53 -3.66 -10.41
N ILE A 618 -5.60 -3.89 -9.48
CA ILE A 618 -5.87 -4.52 -8.19
C ILE A 618 -6.46 -3.49 -7.23
N LEU A 619 -5.83 -2.31 -7.13
CA LEU A 619 -6.24 -1.24 -6.23
C LEU A 619 -7.56 -0.60 -6.66
N SER A 620 -7.83 -0.51 -7.97
CA SER A 620 -9.08 -0.02 -8.56
C SER A 620 -10.31 -0.87 -8.22
N GLN A 621 -10.14 -2.10 -7.73
CA GLN A 621 -11.26 -2.90 -7.20
C GLN A 621 -11.77 -2.35 -5.85
N TRP A 622 -10.96 -1.55 -5.16
CA TRP A 622 -11.24 -1.01 -3.83
C TRP A 622 -11.42 0.51 -3.84
N ASP A 623 -10.72 1.23 -4.71
CA ASP A 623 -10.96 2.65 -5.01
C ASP A 623 -10.90 2.89 -6.53
N PRO A 624 -12.03 3.16 -7.21
CA PRO A 624 -12.07 3.46 -8.64
C PRO A 624 -11.10 4.58 -9.07
N ARG A 625 -10.77 5.51 -8.18
CA ARG A 625 -9.89 6.66 -8.45
C ARG A 625 -8.41 6.32 -8.37
N ALA A 626 -8.03 5.10 -7.99
CA ALA A 626 -6.63 4.69 -7.77
C ALA A 626 -5.68 5.09 -8.93
N THR A 627 -6.11 4.92 -10.18
CA THR A 627 -5.32 5.30 -11.36
C THR A 627 -5.14 6.81 -11.47
N ALA A 628 -6.20 7.59 -11.24
CA ALA A 628 -6.14 9.05 -11.28
C ALA A 628 -5.28 9.61 -10.13
N ILE A 629 -5.36 9.02 -8.94
CA ILE A 629 -4.52 9.35 -7.79
C ILE A 629 -3.04 9.08 -8.10
N SER A 630 -2.72 7.90 -8.64
CA SER A 630 -1.34 7.54 -9.02
C SER A 630 -0.78 8.51 -10.08
N ALA A 631 -1.52 8.73 -11.17
CA ALA A 631 -1.11 9.60 -12.25
C ALA A 631 -0.92 11.06 -11.80
N SER A 632 -1.87 11.60 -11.01
CA SER A 632 -1.77 12.96 -10.47
C SER A 632 -0.64 13.15 -9.46
N LEU A 633 -0.33 12.12 -8.67
CA LEU A 633 0.79 12.17 -7.74
C LEU A 633 2.13 12.16 -8.47
N ILE A 634 2.32 11.28 -9.45
CA ILE A 634 3.53 11.25 -10.29
C ILE A 634 3.74 12.60 -10.97
N HIS A 635 2.66 13.16 -11.52
CA HIS A 635 2.67 14.48 -12.15
C HIS A 635 3.15 15.58 -11.20
N LYS A 636 2.63 15.60 -9.97
CA LYS A 636 3.04 16.55 -8.93
C LYS A 636 4.51 16.35 -8.51
N LEU A 637 4.96 15.11 -8.34
CA LEU A 637 6.32 14.80 -7.91
C LEU A 637 7.35 15.20 -8.97
N TYR A 638 7.13 14.83 -10.23
CA TYR A 638 7.98 15.25 -11.33
C TYR A 638 7.91 16.77 -11.55
N GLY A 639 6.72 17.35 -11.51
CA GLY A 639 6.53 18.80 -11.64
C GLY A 639 7.29 19.62 -10.59
N ASN A 640 7.40 19.12 -9.35
CA ASN A 640 8.22 19.76 -8.31
C ASN A 640 9.72 19.75 -8.65
N LYS A 641 10.22 18.70 -9.32
CA LYS A 641 11.62 18.59 -9.78
C LYS A 641 11.88 19.38 -11.05
N LEU A 642 10.88 19.46 -11.94
CA LEU A 642 10.95 20.21 -13.19
C LEU A 642 10.86 21.72 -12.97
N LYS A 643 10.08 22.19 -12.00
CA LYS A 643 9.82 23.61 -11.77
C LYS A 643 11.09 24.48 -11.66
N PRO A 644 12.13 24.13 -10.87
CA PRO A 644 13.36 24.92 -10.81
C PRO A 644 14.11 25.02 -12.15
N PHE A 645 13.99 24.00 -13.00
CA PHE A 645 14.58 23.99 -14.33
C PHE A 645 13.82 24.90 -15.28
N LEU A 646 12.48 24.83 -15.27
CA LEU A 646 11.66 25.80 -15.99
C LEU A 646 12.04 27.20 -15.51
N ASP A 647 12.19 27.38 -14.19
CA ASP A 647 12.60 28.64 -13.58
C ASP A 647 13.99 29.19 -13.97
N GLY A 648 14.78 28.42 -14.72
CA GLY A 648 16.10 28.84 -15.21
C GLY A 648 16.19 28.97 -16.73
N VAL A 649 15.16 28.60 -17.50
CA VAL A 649 15.23 28.52 -18.97
C VAL A 649 14.77 29.83 -19.60
N GLU A 650 15.72 30.67 -20.03
CA GLU A 650 15.45 31.92 -20.77
C GLU A 650 15.57 31.74 -22.30
N HIS A 651 16.26 30.69 -22.75
CA HIS A 651 16.56 30.40 -24.16
C HIS A 651 16.45 28.91 -24.48
N LEU A 652 16.24 28.56 -25.75
CA LEU A 652 16.21 27.16 -26.21
C LEU A 652 17.63 26.56 -26.20
N THR A 653 18.03 25.98 -25.06
CA THR A 653 19.32 25.30 -24.86
C THR A 653 19.25 23.82 -25.28
N GLU A 654 20.41 23.17 -25.42
CA GLU A 654 20.49 21.71 -25.65
C GLU A 654 19.80 20.91 -24.54
N ASP A 655 19.92 21.38 -23.29
CA ASP A 655 19.19 20.83 -22.14
C ASP A 655 17.68 20.94 -22.32
N ALA A 656 17.17 22.11 -22.74
CA ALA A 656 15.75 22.31 -22.99
C ALA A 656 15.21 21.42 -24.13
N VAL A 657 16.02 21.20 -25.18
CA VAL A 657 15.68 20.29 -26.30
C VAL A 657 15.60 18.83 -25.85
N SER A 658 16.31 18.44 -24.78
CA SER A 658 16.22 17.09 -24.22
C SER A 658 15.09 16.94 -23.19
N VAL A 659 14.91 17.92 -22.30
CA VAL A 659 13.97 17.84 -21.16
C VAL A 659 12.53 18.04 -21.59
N PHE A 660 12.24 18.99 -22.48
CA PHE A 660 10.86 19.30 -22.86
C PHE A 660 10.15 18.14 -23.57
N PRO A 661 10.73 17.45 -24.56
CA PRO A 661 10.06 16.32 -25.19
C PRO A 661 9.81 15.17 -24.22
N ALA A 662 10.74 14.89 -23.30
CA ALA A 662 10.57 13.84 -22.29
C ALA A 662 9.46 14.18 -21.28
N ALA A 663 9.40 15.44 -20.84
CA ALA A 663 8.35 15.96 -19.96
C ALA A 663 6.96 15.92 -20.62
N ASP A 664 6.84 16.41 -21.86
CA ASP A 664 5.60 16.35 -22.66
C ASP A 664 5.16 14.90 -22.88
N SER A 665 6.09 14.00 -23.16
CA SER A 665 5.79 12.59 -23.34
C SER A 665 5.27 11.90 -22.06
N LEU A 666 5.74 12.31 -20.88
CA LEU A 666 5.21 11.87 -19.59
C LEU A 666 3.82 12.48 -19.33
N GLU A 667 3.65 13.77 -19.57
CA GLU A 667 2.38 14.48 -19.36
C GLU A 667 1.26 13.94 -20.24
N GLN A 668 1.51 13.73 -21.53
CA GLN A 668 0.54 13.11 -22.45
C GLN A 668 0.08 11.74 -21.94
N TYR A 669 0.99 10.97 -21.36
CA TYR A 669 0.67 9.66 -20.79
C TYR A 669 -0.15 9.76 -19.50
N VAL A 670 0.20 10.67 -18.60
CA VAL A 670 -0.57 10.99 -17.38
C VAL A 670 -1.99 11.42 -17.74
N MET A 671 -2.13 12.36 -18.67
CA MET A 671 -3.43 12.89 -19.09
C MET A 671 -4.29 11.82 -19.76
N ALA A 672 -3.69 10.96 -20.58
CA ALA A 672 -4.39 9.83 -21.19
C ALA A 672 -4.93 8.86 -20.11
N LEU A 673 -4.14 8.56 -19.08
CA LEU A 673 -4.58 7.70 -17.98
C LEU A 673 -5.74 8.31 -17.18
N ILE A 674 -5.61 9.58 -16.77
CA ILE A 674 -6.67 10.27 -16.01
C ILE A 674 -7.98 10.30 -16.82
N THR A 675 -7.88 10.69 -18.09
CA THR A 675 -9.04 10.76 -19.02
C THR A 675 -9.69 9.39 -19.23
N SER A 676 -8.92 8.31 -19.20
CA SER A 676 -9.45 6.95 -19.36
C SER A 676 -10.21 6.41 -18.14
N THR A 677 -10.03 7.04 -16.96
CA THR A 677 -10.54 6.53 -15.67
C THR A 677 -11.63 7.37 -15.01
N CYS A 678 -11.85 8.61 -15.45
CA CYS A 678 -12.92 9.44 -14.91
C CYS A 678 -14.26 9.15 -15.62
N GLU A 679 -15.25 8.65 -14.88
CA GLU A 679 -16.66 8.87 -15.22
C GLU A 679 -16.99 10.35 -14.93
N GLU A 680 -17.84 10.96 -15.77
CA GLU A 680 -17.92 12.40 -16.09
C GLU A 680 -18.20 13.39 -14.93
N GLU A 681 -18.44 12.94 -13.69
CA GLU A 681 -18.94 13.79 -12.58
C GLU A 681 -17.89 14.32 -11.58
N ILE A 682 -16.66 13.77 -11.52
CA ILE A 682 -15.67 14.14 -10.46
C ILE A 682 -14.79 15.35 -10.84
N VAL A 683 -14.88 15.82 -12.08
CA VAL A 683 -13.99 16.86 -12.63
C VAL A 683 -14.32 18.27 -12.10
N ASP A 684 -15.59 18.52 -11.75
CA ASP A 684 -16.10 19.88 -11.52
C ASP A 684 -15.71 20.47 -10.15
N GLU A 685 -15.45 19.63 -9.14
CA GLU A 685 -15.13 20.08 -7.78
C GLU A 685 -13.65 20.47 -7.60
N TYR A 686 -12.76 20.10 -8.54
CA TYR A 686 -11.30 20.24 -8.37
C TYR A 686 -10.63 21.30 -9.28
N TRP A 687 -11.24 21.76 -10.38
CA TRP A 687 -10.56 22.60 -11.40
C TRP A 687 -11.36 23.82 -11.93
N GLY A 688 -11.95 24.60 -11.02
CA GLY A 688 -12.86 25.73 -11.28
C GLY A 688 -12.49 26.73 -12.41
N TRP A 689 -13.50 27.12 -13.19
CA TRP A 689 -13.47 28.22 -14.17
C TRP A 689 -14.18 29.45 -13.59
N ASP A 690 -13.47 30.59 -13.45
CA ASP A 690 -14.07 31.87 -13.06
C ASP A 690 -13.69 33.01 -14.04
N PRO A 691 -14.63 33.91 -14.40
CA PRO A 691 -14.33 35.09 -15.22
C PRO A 691 -13.44 36.07 -14.45
N ILE A 692 -12.48 36.70 -15.15
CA ILE A 692 -11.46 37.59 -14.55
C ILE A 692 -12.10 38.74 -13.76
N SER A 693 -13.21 39.30 -14.26
CA SER A 693 -14.06 40.22 -13.50
C SER A 693 -15.44 40.39 -14.16
N PRO A 694 -16.45 40.99 -13.48
CA PRO A 694 -17.76 41.26 -14.07
C PRO A 694 -17.73 42.21 -15.29
N GLN A 695 -16.67 43.02 -15.42
CA GLN A 695 -16.46 43.92 -16.56
C GLN A 695 -15.60 43.31 -17.67
N GLN A 696 -14.77 42.31 -17.35
CA GLN A 696 -13.91 41.60 -18.29
C GLN A 696 -14.43 40.17 -18.44
N ARG A 697 -15.42 40.02 -19.33
CA ARG A 697 -16.17 38.79 -19.58
C ARG A 697 -15.41 37.79 -20.47
N HIS A 698 -14.15 37.55 -20.14
CA HIS A 698 -13.30 36.56 -20.78
C HIS A 698 -12.48 35.82 -19.72
N GLY A 699 -12.15 34.55 -19.97
CA GLY A 699 -11.23 33.79 -19.11
C GLY A 699 -9.80 34.34 -19.22
N SER A 700 -8.97 34.07 -18.22
CA SER A 700 -7.53 34.43 -18.23
C SER A 700 -6.80 33.90 -19.46
N SER A 701 -7.25 32.76 -20.01
CA SER A 701 -6.63 32.10 -21.16
C SER A 701 -6.53 32.94 -22.44
N ILE A 702 -7.51 33.81 -22.75
CA ILE A 702 -7.42 34.63 -23.99
C ILE A 702 -6.52 35.86 -23.81
N VAL A 703 -6.34 36.30 -22.57
CA VAL A 703 -5.49 37.45 -22.27
C VAL A 703 -4.03 37.07 -22.49
N GLU A 704 -3.65 35.87 -22.03
CA GLU A 704 -2.36 35.31 -22.38
C GLU A 704 -2.22 35.13 -23.88
N VAL A 705 -3.15 34.40 -24.54
CA VAL A 705 -3.50 34.48 -25.99
C VAL A 705 -2.70 35.53 -26.77
N TYR A 706 -3.12 36.77 -26.52
CA TYR A 706 -2.66 37.95 -27.21
C TYR A 706 -1.29 38.45 -26.76
N ARG A 707 -0.94 38.23 -25.49
CA ARG A 707 0.27 38.75 -24.87
C ARG A 707 1.53 38.12 -25.45
N ILE A 708 1.55 36.82 -25.73
CA ILE A 708 2.72 36.23 -26.43
C ILE A 708 2.72 36.40 -27.92
N VAL A 709 1.56 36.53 -28.55
CA VAL A 709 1.55 37.00 -29.94
C VAL A 709 2.26 38.36 -30.03
N GLU A 710 2.01 39.27 -29.10
CA GLU A 710 2.65 40.58 -29.04
C GLU A 710 4.16 40.48 -28.73
N GLU A 711 4.55 39.68 -27.74
CA GLU A 711 5.95 39.50 -27.36
C GLU A 711 6.79 38.84 -28.45
N THR A 712 6.22 37.86 -29.15
CA THR A 712 6.89 37.19 -30.27
C THR A 712 7.13 38.15 -31.41
N VAL A 713 6.12 38.98 -31.72
CA VAL A 713 6.23 40.03 -32.73
C VAL A 713 7.33 41.00 -32.32
N ASP A 714 7.36 41.44 -31.07
CA ASP A 714 8.36 42.38 -30.56
C ASP A 714 9.78 41.79 -30.57
N GLN A 715 9.98 40.56 -30.11
CA GLN A 715 11.27 39.87 -30.16
C GLN A 715 11.75 39.66 -31.60
N PHE A 716 10.83 39.27 -32.49
CA PHE A 716 11.12 39.08 -33.91
C PHE A 716 11.54 40.38 -34.59
N PHE A 717 10.91 41.52 -34.28
CA PHE A 717 11.30 42.84 -34.82
C PHE A 717 12.49 43.49 -34.08
N ALA A 718 12.81 43.06 -32.87
CA ALA A 718 14.00 43.49 -32.13
C ALA A 718 15.29 42.87 -32.69
N LEU A 719 15.20 41.77 -33.43
CA LEU A 719 16.28 41.24 -34.26
C LEU A 719 16.61 42.30 -35.32
N LYS A 720 17.68 43.07 -35.11
CA LYS A 720 18.17 44.12 -36.03
C LYS A 720 18.79 43.51 -37.31
N VAL A 721 18.13 42.53 -37.91
CA VAL A 721 18.53 41.80 -39.10
C VAL A 721 17.59 42.20 -40.24
N PRO A 722 18.07 42.36 -41.49
CA PRO A 722 17.21 42.64 -42.63
C PRO A 722 16.22 41.50 -42.84
N MET A 723 14.96 41.72 -42.45
CA MET A 723 13.93 40.68 -42.52
C MET A 723 13.45 40.50 -43.96
N ARG A 724 13.49 39.26 -44.46
CA ARG A 724 12.98 38.94 -45.79
C ARG A 724 11.47 38.63 -45.65
N PRO A 725 10.72 38.66 -46.75
CA PRO A 725 9.30 38.34 -46.71
C PRO A 725 8.99 36.90 -46.27
N GLY A 726 9.96 35.99 -46.25
CA GLY A 726 9.79 34.60 -45.84
C GLY A 726 9.62 34.46 -44.33
N GLU A 727 10.48 35.11 -43.56
CA GLU A 727 10.47 35.04 -42.09
C GLU A 727 9.23 35.76 -41.54
N LEU A 728 8.84 36.88 -42.17
CA LEU A 728 7.61 37.62 -41.83
C LEU A 728 6.36 36.74 -42.03
N ASN A 729 6.31 35.99 -43.14
CA ASN A 729 5.20 35.06 -43.42
C ASN A 729 5.14 33.89 -42.43
N SER A 730 6.29 33.37 -41.99
CA SER A 730 6.34 32.31 -40.98
C SER A 730 5.83 32.78 -39.62
N LEU A 731 6.19 34.00 -39.20
CA LEU A 731 5.65 34.62 -38.00
C LEU A 731 4.11 34.75 -38.09
N PHE A 732 3.60 35.31 -39.19
CA PHE A 732 2.17 35.50 -39.35
C PHE A 732 1.39 34.18 -39.41
N ARG A 733 1.95 33.14 -40.05
CA ARG A 733 1.34 31.80 -40.07
C ARG A 733 1.37 31.15 -38.69
N GLY A 734 2.40 31.37 -37.89
CA GLY A 734 2.47 30.91 -36.50
C GLY A 734 1.40 31.56 -35.62
N ILE A 735 1.23 32.89 -35.73
CA ILE A 735 0.21 33.65 -35.00
C ILE A 735 -1.21 33.23 -35.42
N ASP A 736 -1.46 33.10 -36.72
CA ASP A 736 -2.76 32.67 -37.25
C ASP A 736 -3.10 31.23 -36.81
N ASN A 737 -2.12 30.32 -36.86
CA ASN A 737 -2.29 28.97 -36.33
C ASN A 737 -2.58 28.96 -34.83
N ALA A 738 -1.91 29.80 -34.02
CA ALA A 738 -2.18 29.90 -32.58
C ALA A 738 -3.63 30.34 -32.31
N PHE A 739 -4.12 31.35 -33.03
CA PHE A 739 -5.51 31.78 -32.93
C PHE A 739 -6.49 30.73 -33.47
N GLN A 740 -6.15 30.01 -34.54
CA GLN A 740 -6.99 28.94 -35.07
C GLN A 740 -7.06 27.74 -34.12
N VAL A 741 -5.95 27.35 -33.49
CA VAL A 741 -5.92 26.29 -32.47
C VAL A 741 -6.74 26.73 -31.26
N TYR A 742 -6.57 27.96 -30.78
CA TYR A 742 -7.36 28.50 -29.68
C TYR A 742 -8.87 28.55 -30.01
N THR A 743 -9.19 28.99 -31.22
CA THR A 743 -10.58 29.11 -31.69
C THR A 743 -11.19 27.73 -31.89
N ASN A 744 -10.50 26.79 -32.54
CA ASN A 744 -10.96 25.40 -32.70
C ASN A 744 -11.14 24.73 -31.35
N HIS A 745 -10.24 24.96 -30.41
CA HIS A 745 -10.34 24.47 -29.04
C HIS A 745 -11.56 25.04 -28.29
N ILE A 746 -11.84 26.34 -28.42
CA ILE A 746 -13.07 26.94 -27.87
C ILE A 746 -14.32 26.44 -28.60
N THR A 747 -14.25 26.21 -29.91
CA THR A 747 -15.39 25.79 -30.74
C THR A 747 -15.75 24.33 -30.48
N ASP A 748 -14.75 23.47 -30.27
CA ASP A 748 -14.90 22.08 -29.80
C ASP A 748 -15.49 22.01 -28.39
N LYS A 749 -15.19 23.01 -27.55
CA LYS A 749 -15.83 23.19 -26.23
C LYS A 749 -17.27 23.72 -26.35
N LEU A 750 -17.55 24.67 -27.26
CA LEU A 750 -18.88 25.23 -27.58
C LEU A 750 -19.84 24.19 -28.16
N GLY A 751 -19.37 23.25 -28.98
CA GLY A 751 -20.16 22.10 -29.42
C GLY A 751 -20.54 21.14 -28.27
N LYS A 752 -19.79 21.15 -27.16
CA LYS A 752 -20.02 20.36 -25.96
C LYS A 752 -20.82 21.09 -24.88
N TYR A 753 -20.93 22.42 -24.91
CA TYR A 753 -21.80 23.15 -23.98
C TYR A 753 -23.32 22.95 -24.22
N SER A 754 -23.75 22.27 -25.30
CA SER A 754 -25.14 21.76 -25.41
C SER A 754 -25.32 20.34 -24.85
N LEU A 755 -24.23 19.65 -24.51
CA LEU A 755 -24.20 18.29 -23.96
C LEU A 755 -22.99 18.16 -23.02
N SER A 756 -23.07 18.83 -21.88
CA SER A 756 -22.21 18.66 -20.70
C SER A 756 -20.72 19.08 -20.82
N LEU A 757 -20.24 19.61 -19.69
CA LEU A 757 -19.03 20.38 -19.45
C LEU A 757 -17.71 19.71 -19.85
N THR A 758 -16.73 20.55 -20.27
CA THR A 758 -15.43 20.12 -20.79
C THR A 758 -14.23 20.44 -19.87
N ILE A 759 -13.48 19.39 -19.54
CA ILE A 759 -12.11 19.27 -18.94
C ILE A 759 -11.09 20.34 -19.42
N LYS A 760 -10.26 20.90 -18.51
CA LYS A 760 -9.02 21.73 -18.68
C LYS A 760 -8.30 21.80 -17.30
N MET A 761 -6.97 21.81 -17.05
CA MET A 761 -5.73 22.18 -17.77
C MET A 761 -4.50 21.31 -17.35
N PRO A 762 -3.40 21.27 -18.15
CA PRO A 762 -2.06 20.71 -17.85
C PRO A 762 -1.03 21.71 -17.26
N PHE A 763 0.17 21.23 -16.95
CA PHE A 763 1.17 21.73 -15.98
C PHE A 763 2.24 22.66 -16.56
N TYR A 764 1.88 23.78 -17.19
CA TYR A 764 2.88 24.76 -17.62
C TYR A 764 2.44 26.18 -17.27
N CYS A 765 2.65 26.54 -16.00
CA CYS A 765 2.64 27.94 -15.54
C CYS A 765 3.79 28.11 -14.55
N ASN A 766 5.03 28.12 -15.08
CA ASN A 766 6.21 28.81 -14.54
C ASN A 766 7.37 28.54 -15.52
N PHE A 767 7.42 29.17 -16.70
CA PHE A 767 8.48 30.08 -17.19
C PHE A 767 8.32 30.35 -18.68
N PHE A 768 8.46 31.62 -19.10
CA PHE A 768 8.59 32.20 -20.46
C PHE A 768 8.34 33.71 -20.43
#